data_AF-A0A6P9AR91-F1
#
_entry.id   AF-A0A6P9AR91-F1
#
_cell.length_a   1.000
_cell.length_b   1.000
_cell.length_c   1.000
_cell.angle_alpha   90.00
_cell.angle_beta   90.00
_cell.angle_gamma   90.00
#
_symmetry.space_group_name_H-M   'P 1'
#
loop_
_entity.id
_entity.type
_entity.pdbx_description
1 polymer ?
#
loop_
_entity_poly.entity_id
_entity_poly.type
_entity_poly.pdbx_seq_one_letter_code
_entity_poly.pdbx_strand_id
1 'polypeptide(L)'
;MASEPDTTEVREQHRFRQEALDGYLCRSLPGFPVEPREVLTIRQYSSGQSNPTFYLKKGLKTYVLRKKPHGPLLPQAHKIDREYWIQKALFAAGFPVPEPLLYCSDVSVIGTQFYMMQHVQGRIFRDITLPEVSPAERSALYIAIIETLAKLHSFKVSSLGLQDYGRGAGYCKRQVSTWMRQYQAAAQIQIPAMTELSKWLMNNLPDDADNEITLIHGDFRIDNIIFDPRETRVVAVLDWELSTLGHPMADLAYTLAFCFWPRALKPIKMLNLQNINSIAGIPSPEELITIYSRFRDTCTSPHNLNFFLALSYFKLASISQGIYARYLLGNCSAENSLEFSNVVRPLAEVGLLVAKKIIFSTGTPPCNSGELFQQSIEGKKILQKVKDFMKKHVFPAEKEIVEYYARKKNSPDIWRKPVIMERLKKKAKEEGLWNLFLPAVSGLSQMDYALIAEETGKCFFAPEVINCHAPDTGNMEVLYLYGTEEQKKQWLEPLLEGKINSCFCMTEPDVASSDATNMKCNIQRDGDSYIINGKKWWSSGAGNPSCKFAIVMGKDKNTSASRYKQHSMIIVPMDTPGVKLIRPLSVFGYFDYFHGGHFEIQFNDVHVPITHLILGEGRGFEIAQGRLGPGRIHHCMRSIGAGETALQILCKRSAQRVTFGKKLYHHEIVAHWIAECRIAIEQARLLTLKAANKIDAMGNKAARKEIAMIKVVAPRAVLKVIDCAIQICGAAGFSEDFPLAQIMVCLYSDFACGRWA
;
A
#
# COMPACT_ATOMS: atom_id res chain seq x y z
N MET A 1 39.43 -1.45 -14.13
CA MET A 1 40.13 -2.69 -14.54
C MET A 1 39.21 -3.86 -14.22
N ALA A 2 39.32 -5.00 -14.91
CA ALA A 2 38.61 -6.20 -14.44
C ALA A 2 39.23 -6.65 -13.11
N SER A 3 38.42 -6.92 -12.10
CA SER A 3 38.89 -7.60 -10.88
C SER A 3 39.30 -9.02 -11.24
N GLU A 4 40.39 -9.53 -10.67
CA GLU A 4 40.69 -10.96 -10.77
C GLU A 4 39.55 -11.78 -10.15
N PRO A 5 39.20 -12.95 -10.73
CA PRO A 5 38.10 -13.75 -10.21
C PRO A 5 38.43 -14.27 -8.80
N ASP A 6 37.48 -14.09 -7.88
CA ASP A 6 37.58 -14.49 -6.46
C ASP A 6 37.79 -16.02 -6.31
N THR A 7 39.07 -16.41 -6.34
CA THR A 7 39.51 -17.79 -6.52
C THR A 7 40.73 -18.12 -5.68
N THR A 8 40.70 -19.29 -5.05
CA THR A 8 41.82 -19.90 -4.33
C THR A 8 42.56 -20.90 -5.20
N GLU A 9 43.64 -21.49 -4.67
CA GLU A 9 44.13 -22.77 -5.20
C GLU A 9 43.04 -23.86 -5.13
N VAL A 10 43.22 -24.93 -5.92
CA VAL A 10 42.34 -26.10 -5.90
C VAL A 10 42.56 -26.89 -4.60
N ARG A 11 41.52 -26.89 -3.76
CA ARG A 11 41.50 -27.56 -2.45
C ARG A 11 41.72 -29.06 -2.64
N GLU A 12 42.46 -29.68 -1.73
CA GLU A 12 42.99 -31.05 -1.88
C GLU A 12 41.91 -32.08 -2.24
N GLN A 13 40.83 -32.12 -1.46
CA GLN A 13 39.59 -32.90 -1.65
C GLN A 13 38.86 -32.71 -3.01
N HIS A 14 39.33 -31.79 -3.85
CA HIS A 14 38.74 -31.44 -5.13
C HIS A 14 39.73 -31.47 -6.30
N ARG A 15 41.00 -31.82 -6.07
CA ARG A 15 42.03 -31.96 -7.12
C ARG A 15 41.67 -33.10 -8.08
N PHE A 16 42.06 -32.94 -9.34
CA PHE A 16 41.88 -33.92 -10.42
C PHE A 16 43.01 -33.82 -11.45
N ARG A 17 43.10 -34.78 -12.38
CA ARG A 17 44.16 -34.85 -13.39
C ARG A 17 44.01 -33.75 -14.44
N GLN A 18 44.76 -32.66 -14.28
CA GLN A 18 44.75 -31.50 -15.18
C GLN A 18 45.08 -31.85 -16.63
N GLU A 19 46.08 -32.72 -16.86
CA GLU A 19 46.49 -33.18 -18.19
C GLU A 19 45.40 -33.98 -18.91
N ALA A 20 44.69 -34.84 -18.19
CA ALA A 20 43.58 -35.62 -18.73
C ALA A 20 42.40 -34.73 -19.14
N LEU A 21 42.12 -33.69 -18.35
CA LEU A 21 41.14 -32.66 -18.69
C LEU A 21 41.57 -31.85 -19.92
N ASP A 22 42.81 -31.32 -19.95
CA ASP A 22 43.28 -30.50 -21.07
C ASP A 22 43.28 -31.29 -22.39
N GLY A 23 43.79 -32.53 -22.37
CA GLY A 23 43.76 -33.43 -23.52
C GLY A 23 42.35 -33.80 -23.98
N TYR A 24 41.38 -33.91 -23.07
CA TYR A 24 39.97 -34.08 -23.43
C TYR A 24 39.38 -32.82 -24.05
N LEU A 25 39.59 -31.64 -23.43
CA LEU A 25 39.08 -30.37 -23.95
C LEU A 25 39.65 -30.04 -25.34
N CYS A 26 40.94 -30.29 -25.59
CA CYS A 26 41.57 -30.13 -26.91
C CYS A 26 40.94 -31.00 -28.01
N ARG A 27 40.25 -32.10 -27.66
CA ARG A 27 39.54 -32.98 -28.62
C ARG A 27 38.04 -32.72 -28.69
N SER A 28 37.43 -32.26 -27.60
CA SER A 28 35.96 -32.28 -27.44
C SER A 28 35.30 -30.91 -27.28
N LEU A 29 36.07 -29.82 -27.09
CA LEU A 29 35.53 -28.45 -26.98
C LEU A 29 35.92 -27.62 -28.22
N PRO A 30 34.98 -27.31 -29.14
CA PRO A 30 35.25 -26.49 -30.32
C PRO A 30 35.91 -25.15 -29.98
N GLY A 31 37.00 -24.84 -30.68
CA GLY A 31 37.75 -23.60 -30.49
C GLY A 31 38.54 -23.48 -29.17
N PHE A 32 38.71 -24.56 -28.41
CA PHE A 32 39.67 -24.61 -27.30
C PHE A 32 41.12 -24.55 -27.82
N PRO A 33 42.09 -23.91 -27.13
CA PRO A 33 43.47 -23.84 -27.62
C PRO A 33 44.17 -25.20 -27.62
N VAL A 34 44.62 -25.63 -28.80
CA VAL A 34 45.26 -26.94 -29.04
C VAL A 34 46.80 -26.86 -29.05
N GLU A 35 47.39 -25.67 -29.21
CA GLU A 35 48.84 -25.52 -29.28
C GLU A 35 49.54 -25.79 -27.93
N PRO A 36 50.69 -26.51 -27.92
CA PRO A 36 51.34 -27.00 -26.70
C PRO A 36 52.14 -25.93 -25.93
N ARG A 37 51.98 -24.63 -26.24
CA ARG A 37 52.72 -23.53 -25.60
C ARG A 37 52.01 -22.87 -24.42
N GLU A 38 50.70 -23.10 -24.25
CA GLU A 38 49.90 -22.42 -23.22
C GLU A 38 49.42 -23.39 -22.14
N VAL A 39 49.96 -23.26 -20.93
CA VAL A 39 49.57 -24.09 -19.78
C VAL A 39 48.15 -23.76 -19.34
N LEU A 40 47.28 -24.78 -19.28
CA LEU A 40 45.96 -24.66 -18.66
C LEU A 40 46.11 -24.33 -17.18
N THR A 41 45.73 -23.12 -16.78
CA THR A 41 45.70 -22.68 -15.39
C THR A 41 44.33 -22.99 -14.80
N ILE A 42 44.29 -23.67 -13.65
CA ILE A 42 43.06 -24.01 -12.92
C ILE A 42 43.10 -23.39 -11.52
N ARG A 43 42.04 -22.68 -11.14
CA ARG A 43 41.80 -22.15 -9.78
C ARG A 43 40.39 -22.52 -9.33
N GLN A 44 40.14 -22.61 -8.03
CA GLN A 44 38.80 -22.90 -7.49
C GLN A 44 38.13 -21.61 -7.01
N TYR A 45 36.82 -21.42 -7.25
CA TYR A 45 36.10 -20.27 -6.70
C TYR A 45 35.94 -20.35 -5.18
N SER A 46 35.96 -19.19 -4.52
CA SER A 46 35.70 -19.07 -3.07
C SER A 46 34.25 -19.41 -2.71
N SER A 47 33.30 -19.08 -3.60
CA SER A 47 31.87 -19.43 -3.52
C SER A 47 31.54 -20.74 -4.28
N GLY A 48 30.25 -21.04 -4.48
CA GLY A 48 29.84 -22.22 -5.28
C GLY A 48 30.10 -23.57 -4.59
N GLN A 49 29.89 -23.65 -3.27
CA GLN A 49 30.30 -24.78 -2.43
C GLN A 49 29.51 -26.09 -2.64
N SER A 50 28.33 -26.06 -3.27
CA SER A 50 27.48 -27.26 -3.45
C SER A 50 28.01 -28.18 -4.57
N ASN A 51 28.14 -27.64 -5.78
CA ASN A 51 28.79 -28.31 -6.91
C ASN A 51 30.11 -27.57 -7.22
N PRO A 52 31.28 -28.14 -6.86
CA PRO A 52 32.57 -27.47 -6.96
C PRO A 52 32.83 -26.83 -8.32
N THR A 53 33.15 -25.54 -8.28
CA THR A 53 33.21 -24.65 -9.45
C THR A 53 34.64 -24.08 -9.58
N PHE A 54 35.19 -24.11 -10.80
CA PHE A 54 36.59 -23.80 -11.10
C PHE A 54 36.72 -22.78 -12.23
N TYR A 55 37.63 -21.84 -12.07
CA TYR A 55 38.08 -20.94 -13.12
C TYR A 55 39.21 -21.61 -13.92
N LEU A 56 39.05 -21.68 -15.23
CA LEU A 56 40.02 -22.24 -16.17
C LEU A 56 40.50 -21.14 -17.12
N LYS A 57 41.81 -21.03 -17.32
CA LYS A 57 42.42 -20.12 -18.31
C LYS A 57 43.43 -20.86 -19.16
N LYS A 58 43.32 -20.74 -20.49
CA LYS A 58 44.33 -21.20 -21.45
C LYS A 58 44.55 -20.07 -22.46
N GLY A 59 45.76 -19.50 -22.42
CA GLY A 59 46.08 -18.26 -23.13
C GLY A 59 45.18 -17.09 -22.75
N LEU A 60 44.59 -16.47 -23.77
CA LEU A 60 43.61 -15.39 -23.62
C LEU A 60 42.17 -15.88 -23.34
N LYS A 61 41.88 -17.19 -23.44
CA LYS A 61 40.52 -17.72 -23.24
C LYS A 61 40.28 -18.16 -21.80
N THR A 62 39.09 -17.84 -21.28
CA THR A 62 38.68 -18.14 -19.91
C THR A 62 37.33 -18.87 -19.89
N TYR A 63 37.23 -19.89 -19.04
CA TYR A 63 36.10 -20.80 -18.94
C TYR A 63 35.76 -21.06 -17.47
N VAL A 64 34.55 -21.56 -17.20
CA VAL A 64 34.18 -22.10 -15.89
C VAL A 64 33.83 -23.58 -16.03
N LEU A 65 34.43 -24.41 -15.17
CA LEU A 65 34.10 -25.83 -15.04
C LEU A 65 33.30 -26.04 -13.76
N ARG A 66 32.15 -26.72 -13.85
CA ARG A 66 31.38 -27.17 -12.67
C ARG A 66 31.32 -28.68 -12.66
N LYS A 67 31.73 -29.31 -11.55
CA LYS A 67 31.80 -30.78 -11.42
C LYS A 67 30.99 -31.29 -10.24
N LYS A 68 30.55 -32.54 -10.33
CA LYS A 68 29.84 -33.20 -9.24
C LYS A 68 30.81 -33.50 -8.07
N PRO A 69 30.46 -33.20 -6.81
CA PRO A 69 31.30 -33.50 -5.65
C PRO A 69 31.57 -35.00 -5.48
N HIS A 70 32.63 -35.33 -4.75
CA HIS A 70 33.00 -36.71 -4.41
C HIS A 70 32.39 -37.12 -3.06
N GLY A 71 32.32 -38.44 -2.80
CA GLY A 71 31.79 -39.01 -1.56
C GLY A 71 30.34 -39.48 -1.66
N PRO A 72 29.76 -39.98 -0.55
CA PRO A 72 28.36 -40.40 -0.51
C PRO A 72 27.41 -39.19 -0.56
N LEU A 73 26.62 -39.08 -1.63
CA LEU A 73 25.70 -37.97 -1.85
C LEU A 73 24.23 -38.37 -1.58
N LEU A 74 23.41 -37.40 -1.18
CA LEU A 74 21.98 -37.62 -1.01
C LEU A 74 21.29 -37.97 -2.34
N PRO A 75 20.33 -38.92 -2.37
CA PRO A 75 19.59 -39.24 -3.58
C PRO A 75 18.94 -38.00 -4.21
N GLN A 76 19.10 -37.85 -5.53
CA GLN A 76 18.65 -36.72 -6.36
C GLN A 76 19.38 -35.36 -6.16
N ALA A 77 20.35 -35.24 -5.25
CA ALA A 77 21.19 -34.05 -5.15
C ALA A 77 22.31 -34.02 -6.21
N HIS A 78 22.94 -32.85 -6.44
CA HIS A 78 24.16 -32.70 -7.25
C HIS A 78 24.02 -33.21 -8.69
N LYS A 79 22.92 -32.82 -9.35
CA LYS A 79 22.60 -33.16 -10.74
C LYS A 79 23.12 -32.11 -11.73
N ILE A 80 24.42 -32.11 -11.95
CA ILE A 80 25.07 -31.20 -12.90
C ILE A 80 24.67 -31.44 -14.37
N ASP A 81 24.17 -32.64 -14.68
CA ASP A 81 23.56 -33.02 -15.97
C ASP A 81 22.29 -32.20 -16.23
N ARG A 82 21.46 -32.06 -15.19
CA ARG A 82 20.24 -31.26 -15.16
C ARG A 82 20.55 -29.76 -15.21
N GLU A 83 21.61 -29.30 -14.55
CA GLU A 83 22.09 -27.91 -14.64
C GLU A 83 22.54 -27.55 -16.05
N TYR A 84 23.30 -28.41 -16.72
CA TYR A 84 23.74 -28.19 -18.09
C TYR A 84 22.55 -28.18 -19.07
N TRP A 85 21.60 -29.11 -18.91
CA TRP A 85 20.39 -29.16 -19.73
C TRP A 85 19.57 -27.86 -19.63
N ILE A 86 19.33 -27.36 -18.42
CA ILE A 86 18.51 -26.14 -18.23
C ILE A 86 19.18 -24.88 -18.78
N GLN A 87 20.48 -24.72 -18.54
CA GLN A 87 21.24 -23.60 -19.12
C GLN A 87 21.26 -23.68 -20.65
N LYS A 88 21.34 -24.88 -21.25
CA LYS A 88 21.32 -25.05 -22.71
C LYS A 88 19.98 -24.68 -23.34
N ALA A 89 18.86 -25.03 -22.69
CA ALA A 89 17.53 -24.62 -23.13
C ALA A 89 17.34 -23.09 -23.01
N LEU A 90 17.78 -22.49 -21.91
CA LEU A 90 17.64 -21.06 -21.65
C LEU A 90 18.53 -20.18 -22.54
N PHE A 91 19.77 -20.59 -22.78
CA PHE A 91 20.68 -19.89 -23.69
C PHE A 91 20.13 -19.86 -25.13
N ALA A 92 19.65 -21.02 -25.62
CA ALA A 92 19.02 -21.12 -26.93
C ALA A 92 17.73 -20.28 -27.05
N ALA A 93 17.04 -20.04 -25.93
CA ALA A 93 15.86 -19.17 -25.86
C ALA A 93 16.18 -17.68 -25.59
N GLY A 94 17.45 -17.28 -25.61
CA GLY A 94 17.87 -15.88 -25.42
C GLY A 94 17.65 -15.35 -24.00
N PHE A 95 17.67 -16.22 -22.99
CA PHE A 95 17.70 -15.81 -21.58
C PHE A 95 19.15 -15.64 -21.09
N PRO A 96 19.46 -14.63 -20.25
CA PRO A 96 20.83 -14.42 -19.76
C PRO A 96 21.28 -15.53 -18.81
N VAL A 97 22.00 -16.51 -19.34
CA VAL A 97 22.81 -17.51 -18.63
C VAL A 97 24.19 -17.58 -19.29
N PRO A 98 25.23 -18.08 -18.60
CA PRO A 98 26.50 -18.39 -19.25
C PRO A 98 26.29 -19.39 -20.39
N GLU A 99 26.94 -19.19 -21.54
CA GLU A 99 26.88 -20.15 -22.64
C GLU A 99 27.38 -21.54 -22.19
N PRO A 100 26.56 -22.61 -22.30
CA PRO A 100 26.95 -23.96 -21.90
C PRO A 100 27.66 -24.66 -23.04
N LEU A 101 28.96 -24.91 -22.86
CA LEU A 101 29.90 -25.24 -23.93
C LEU A 101 30.07 -26.76 -24.16
N LEU A 102 30.14 -27.55 -23.08
CA LEU A 102 30.37 -28.99 -23.13
C LEU A 102 29.88 -29.65 -21.84
N TYR A 103 29.38 -30.89 -21.93
CA TYR A 103 29.11 -31.77 -20.79
C TYR A 103 29.80 -33.11 -20.99
N CYS A 104 30.42 -33.61 -19.93
CA CYS A 104 31.13 -34.87 -19.89
C CYS A 104 30.53 -35.79 -18.82
N SER A 105 29.85 -36.85 -19.28
CA SER A 105 29.34 -37.94 -18.44
C SER A 105 30.41 -39.00 -18.11
N ASP A 106 31.53 -39.00 -18.82
CA ASP A 106 32.65 -39.93 -18.61
C ASP A 106 33.47 -39.55 -17.38
N VAL A 107 33.31 -40.35 -16.33
CA VAL A 107 34.02 -40.17 -15.05
C VAL A 107 35.52 -40.49 -15.14
N SER A 108 36.00 -41.15 -16.21
CA SER A 108 37.42 -41.51 -16.35
C SER A 108 38.33 -40.29 -16.55
N VAL A 109 37.78 -39.19 -17.10
CA VAL A 109 38.55 -37.98 -17.45
C VAL A 109 39.07 -37.24 -16.21
N ILE A 110 38.21 -36.98 -15.22
CA ILE A 110 38.57 -36.24 -13.98
C ILE A 110 38.10 -36.91 -12.67
N GLY A 111 37.70 -38.19 -12.71
CA GLY A 111 37.18 -38.93 -11.54
C GLY A 111 35.75 -38.57 -11.14
N THR A 112 35.06 -37.76 -11.94
CA THR A 112 33.65 -37.34 -11.75
C THR A 112 33.10 -36.73 -13.04
N GLN A 113 31.78 -36.58 -13.12
CA GLN A 113 31.12 -35.87 -14.23
C GLN A 113 31.33 -34.35 -14.09
N PHE A 114 31.34 -33.63 -15.21
CA PHE A 114 31.45 -32.16 -15.24
C PHE A 114 30.77 -31.53 -16.45
N TYR A 115 30.50 -30.23 -16.36
CA TYR A 115 30.22 -29.40 -17.53
C TYR A 115 31.12 -28.15 -17.57
N MET A 116 31.27 -27.61 -18.77
CA MET A 116 31.99 -26.38 -19.09
C MET A 116 31.00 -25.31 -19.53
N MET A 117 31.21 -24.07 -19.08
CA MET A 117 30.46 -22.90 -19.53
C MET A 117 31.38 -21.69 -19.74
N GLN A 118 30.87 -20.69 -20.45
CA GLN A 118 31.52 -19.40 -20.66
C GLN A 118 31.82 -18.71 -19.33
N HIS A 119 33.01 -18.12 -19.21
CA HIS A 119 33.32 -17.21 -18.11
C HIS A 119 32.79 -15.80 -18.45
N VAL A 120 31.58 -15.50 -17.97
CA VAL A 120 30.92 -14.20 -18.17
C VAL A 120 31.54 -13.15 -17.25
N GLN A 121 32.02 -12.05 -17.84
CA GLN A 121 32.63 -10.93 -17.14
C GLN A 121 31.58 -9.88 -16.79
N GLY A 122 31.57 -9.38 -15.54
CA GLY A 122 30.59 -8.40 -15.09
C GLY A 122 30.68 -8.04 -13.60
N ARG A 123 29.68 -7.30 -13.12
CA ARG A 123 29.54 -6.89 -11.71
C ARG A 123 28.68 -7.91 -10.97
N ILE A 124 29.13 -8.39 -9.81
CA ILE A 124 28.38 -9.28 -8.92
C ILE A 124 28.26 -8.57 -7.58
N PHE A 125 27.04 -8.27 -7.16
CA PHE A 125 26.78 -7.53 -5.92
C PHE A 125 26.47 -8.51 -4.79
N ARG A 126 27.27 -8.47 -3.72
CA ARG A 126 27.10 -9.34 -2.54
C ARG A 126 26.28 -8.70 -1.42
N ASP A 127 26.23 -7.37 -1.35
CA ASP A 127 25.41 -6.61 -0.40
C ASP A 127 24.17 -6.04 -1.09
N ILE A 128 22.99 -6.46 -0.65
CA ILE A 128 21.69 -5.98 -1.16
C ILE A 128 21.45 -4.47 -0.93
N THR A 129 22.20 -3.82 -0.04
CA THR A 129 22.10 -2.35 0.12
C THR A 129 22.76 -1.59 -1.03
N LEU A 130 23.57 -2.27 -1.86
CA LEU A 130 24.23 -1.72 -3.04
C LEU A 130 24.94 -0.38 -2.75
N PRO A 131 25.82 -0.30 -1.72
CA PRO A 131 26.39 0.96 -1.24
C PRO A 131 27.33 1.65 -2.24
N GLU A 132 27.88 0.90 -3.21
CA GLU A 132 28.86 1.38 -4.19
C GLU A 132 28.25 2.08 -5.42
N VAL A 133 26.92 2.08 -5.56
CA VAL A 133 26.20 2.71 -6.69
C VAL A 133 25.30 3.87 -6.24
N SER A 134 24.95 4.74 -7.20
CA SER A 134 24.04 5.87 -6.96
C SER A 134 22.60 5.39 -6.67
N PRO A 135 21.75 6.18 -5.97
CA PRO A 135 20.35 5.82 -5.75
C PRO A 135 19.54 5.58 -7.03
N ALA A 136 19.84 6.29 -8.13
CA ALA A 136 19.15 6.08 -9.41
C ALA A 136 19.57 4.76 -10.07
N GLU A 137 20.87 4.45 -10.04
CA GLU A 137 21.41 3.18 -10.54
C GLU A 137 20.92 1.99 -9.71
N ARG A 138 20.85 2.16 -8.37
CA ARG A 138 20.29 1.17 -7.43
C ARG A 138 18.84 0.80 -7.79
N SER A 139 18.01 1.78 -8.16
CA SER A 139 16.65 1.52 -8.62
C SER A 139 16.64 0.72 -9.93
N ALA A 140 17.47 1.12 -10.90
CA ALA A 140 17.55 0.45 -12.20
C ALA A 140 18.08 -0.99 -12.11
N LEU A 141 19.05 -1.26 -11.23
CA LEU A 141 19.51 -2.62 -10.92
C LEU A 141 18.38 -3.47 -10.34
N TYR A 142 17.63 -2.95 -9.36
CA TYR A 142 16.49 -3.67 -8.77
C TYR A 142 15.35 -3.92 -9.76
N ILE A 143 15.08 -2.98 -10.67
CA ILE A 143 14.15 -3.19 -11.79
C ILE A 143 14.65 -4.35 -12.68
N ALA A 144 15.91 -4.32 -13.11
CA ALA A 144 16.48 -5.34 -13.99
C ALA A 144 16.49 -6.76 -13.39
N ILE A 145 16.64 -6.90 -12.06
CA ILE A 145 16.47 -8.19 -11.34
C ILE A 145 15.05 -8.74 -11.56
N ILE A 146 14.03 -7.90 -11.33
CA ILE A 146 12.62 -8.30 -11.40
C ILE A 146 12.16 -8.53 -12.84
N GLU A 147 12.58 -7.71 -13.80
CA GLU A 147 12.30 -7.92 -15.22
C GLU A 147 12.94 -9.23 -15.73
N THR A 148 14.15 -9.55 -15.27
CA THR A 148 14.81 -10.83 -15.56
C THR A 148 14.06 -12.01 -14.96
N LEU A 149 13.58 -11.91 -13.71
CA LEU A 149 12.76 -12.94 -13.09
C LEU A 149 11.42 -13.15 -13.80
N ALA A 150 10.74 -12.06 -14.17
CA ALA A 150 9.50 -12.12 -14.95
C ALA A 150 9.73 -12.77 -16.32
N LYS A 151 10.82 -12.42 -17.01
CA LYS A 151 11.22 -13.05 -18.29
C LYS A 151 11.46 -14.56 -18.13
N LEU A 152 12.10 -15.01 -17.05
CA LEU A 152 12.33 -16.44 -16.79
C LEU A 152 10.99 -17.20 -16.71
N HIS A 153 10.07 -16.70 -15.89
CA HIS A 153 8.76 -17.34 -15.70
C HIS A 153 7.89 -17.27 -16.97
N SER A 154 8.16 -16.35 -17.90
CA SER A 154 7.35 -16.14 -19.12
C SER A 154 7.68 -17.09 -20.28
N PHE A 155 8.68 -17.95 -20.14
CA PHE A 155 8.85 -19.07 -21.08
C PHE A 155 7.79 -20.15 -20.85
N LYS A 156 7.14 -20.57 -21.93
CA LYS A 156 6.33 -21.79 -21.91
C LYS A 156 7.27 -23.00 -21.83
N VAL A 157 7.10 -23.83 -20.81
CA VAL A 157 7.94 -25.01 -20.53
C VAL A 157 8.08 -25.92 -21.78
N SER A 158 7.00 -26.04 -22.56
CA SER A 158 6.99 -26.80 -23.82
C SER A 158 7.87 -26.19 -24.93
N SER A 159 7.96 -24.85 -25.02
CA SER A 159 8.84 -24.18 -25.99
C SER A 159 10.33 -24.27 -25.66
N LEU A 160 10.68 -24.63 -24.42
CA LEU A 160 12.05 -24.90 -24.00
C LEU A 160 12.45 -26.39 -24.13
N GLY A 161 11.51 -27.28 -24.47
CA GLY A 161 11.74 -28.74 -24.46
C GLY A 161 11.94 -29.31 -23.05
N LEU A 162 11.28 -28.73 -22.05
CA LEU A 162 11.47 -29.02 -20.62
C LEU A 162 10.25 -29.69 -19.96
N GLN A 163 9.38 -30.34 -20.73
CA GLN A 163 8.13 -30.95 -20.24
C GLN A 163 8.39 -31.88 -19.03
N ASP A 164 9.37 -32.77 -19.14
CA ASP A 164 9.75 -33.74 -18.10
C ASP A 164 10.81 -33.20 -17.11
N TYR A 165 11.14 -31.90 -17.17
CA TYR A 165 12.17 -31.30 -16.32
C TYR A 165 11.80 -31.32 -14.82
N GLY A 166 10.51 -31.35 -14.48
CA GLY A 166 10.09 -31.39 -13.09
C GLY A 166 8.62 -31.77 -12.93
N ARG A 167 8.23 -32.17 -11.73
CA ARG A 167 6.81 -32.35 -11.41
C ARG A 167 6.22 -30.99 -11.05
N GLY A 168 5.33 -30.47 -11.89
CA GLY A 168 4.57 -29.24 -11.60
C GLY A 168 3.58 -29.45 -10.46
N ALA A 169 2.45 -30.09 -10.75
CA ALA A 169 1.32 -30.26 -9.83
C ALA A 169 1.66 -30.84 -8.44
N GLY A 170 1.03 -30.30 -7.41
CA GLY A 170 1.32 -30.45 -5.99
C GLY A 170 2.49 -29.59 -5.50
N TYR A 171 2.91 -28.54 -6.21
CA TYR A 171 4.20 -27.88 -5.96
C TYR A 171 4.36 -27.43 -4.50
N CYS A 172 3.44 -26.60 -4.01
CA CYS A 172 3.47 -26.03 -2.67
C CYS A 172 3.49 -27.11 -1.58
N LYS A 173 2.60 -28.11 -1.69
CA LYS A 173 2.51 -29.23 -0.75
C LYS A 173 3.80 -30.07 -0.70
N ARG A 174 4.44 -30.29 -1.86
CA ARG A 174 5.73 -31.00 -1.95
C ARG A 174 6.89 -30.19 -1.39
N GLN A 175 6.91 -28.87 -1.56
CA GLN A 175 7.94 -28.01 -0.98
C GLN A 175 7.88 -28.06 0.55
N VAL A 176 6.70 -27.81 1.15
CA VAL A 176 6.53 -27.87 2.61
C VAL A 176 6.93 -29.24 3.16
N SER A 177 6.48 -30.32 2.51
CA SER A 177 6.82 -31.70 2.89
C SER A 177 8.33 -32.00 2.80
N THR A 178 9.02 -31.48 1.77
CA THR A 178 10.46 -31.68 1.57
C THR A 178 11.28 -30.89 2.60
N TRP A 179 11.02 -29.60 2.76
CA TRP A 179 11.74 -28.75 3.72
C TRP A 179 11.47 -29.14 5.18
N MET A 180 10.29 -29.66 5.49
CA MET A 180 9.98 -30.24 6.80
C MET A 180 10.78 -31.52 7.05
N ARG A 181 10.83 -32.45 6.08
CA ARG A 181 11.62 -33.69 6.21
C ARG A 181 13.12 -33.42 6.33
N GLN A 182 13.65 -32.47 5.55
CA GLN A 182 15.06 -32.07 5.64
C GLN A 182 15.38 -31.41 6.98
N TYR A 183 14.51 -30.53 7.50
CA TYR A 183 14.66 -29.97 8.84
C TYR A 183 14.65 -31.07 9.91
N GLN A 184 13.67 -31.98 9.88
CA GLN A 184 13.55 -33.08 10.85
C GLN A 184 14.78 -34.00 10.84
N ALA A 185 15.34 -34.32 9.67
CA ALA A 185 16.55 -35.13 9.55
C ALA A 185 17.84 -34.40 10.01
N ALA A 186 17.78 -33.06 10.17
CA ALA A 186 18.92 -32.22 10.54
C ALA A 186 18.79 -31.57 11.93
N ALA A 187 17.67 -31.76 12.64
CA ALA A 187 17.37 -31.07 13.89
C ALA A 187 17.80 -31.87 15.14
N GLN A 188 18.77 -31.34 15.88
CA GLN A 188 19.22 -31.89 17.18
C GLN A 188 18.38 -31.37 18.35
N ILE A 189 17.72 -30.22 18.18
CA ILE A 189 16.85 -29.57 19.17
C ILE A 189 15.53 -29.14 18.53
N GLN A 190 14.44 -29.19 19.28
CA GLN A 190 13.13 -28.75 18.80
C GLN A 190 13.04 -27.22 18.83
N ILE A 191 12.71 -26.61 17.69
CA ILE A 191 12.36 -25.18 17.60
C ILE A 191 10.84 -25.12 17.40
N PRO A 192 10.03 -24.72 18.40
CA PRO A 192 8.57 -24.71 18.31
C PRO A 192 8.07 -23.91 17.10
N ALA A 193 8.71 -22.78 16.79
CA ALA A 193 8.38 -21.95 15.65
C ALA A 193 8.47 -22.70 14.29
N MET A 194 9.42 -23.63 14.13
CA MET A 194 9.49 -24.46 12.90
C MET A 194 8.34 -25.45 12.80
N THR A 195 7.88 -26.01 13.93
CA THR A 195 6.77 -26.97 13.99
C THR A 195 5.42 -26.27 13.77
N GLU A 196 5.23 -25.07 14.34
CA GLU A 196 4.08 -24.22 14.04
C GLU A 196 4.07 -23.78 12.57
N LEU A 197 5.22 -23.36 12.02
CA LEU A 197 5.31 -22.84 10.66
C LEU A 197 5.02 -23.93 9.62
N SER A 198 5.56 -25.13 9.78
CA SER A 198 5.25 -26.26 8.91
C SER A 198 3.77 -26.67 9.00
N LYS A 199 3.18 -26.65 10.20
CA LYS A 199 1.74 -26.92 10.40
C LYS A 199 0.86 -25.86 9.74
N TRP A 200 1.20 -24.57 9.89
CA TRP A 200 0.48 -23.49 9.22
C TRP A 200 0.56 -23.62 7.69
N LEU A 201 1.77 -23.84 7.15
CA LEU A 201 1.98 -24.01 5.71
C LEU A 201 1.24 -25.23 5.13
N MET A 202 1.18 -26.36 5.85
CA MET A 202 0.39 -27.53 5.42
C MET A 202 -1.12 -27.28 5.45
N ASN A 203 -1.61 -26.39 6.32
CA ASN A 203 -3.03 -26.08 6.50
C ASN A 203 -3.53 -24.90 5.65
N ASN A 204 -2.62 -24.07 5.10
CA ASN A 204 -2.93 -22.85 4.35
C ASN A 204 -2.29 -22.91 2.95
N LEU A 205 -2.31 -24.08 2.31
CA LEU A 205 -1.89 -24.24 0.92
C LEU A 205 -2.84 -23.43 0.02
N PRO A 206 -2.34 -22.61 -0.93
CA PRO A 206 -3.21 -21.81 -1.81
C PRO A 206 -4.13 -22.68 -2.67
N ASP A 207 -5.41 -22.30 -2.81
CA ASP A 207 -6.40 -23.01 -3.63
C ASP A 207 -6.03 -23.05 -5.12
N ASP A 208 -5.22 -22.08 -5.57
CA ASP A 208 -4.68 -21.90 -6.91
C ASP A 208 -3.24 -22.41 -7.08
N ALA A 209 -2.68 -23.11 -6.09
CA ALA A 209 -1.25 -23.48 -6.01
C ALA A 209 -0.70 -24.27 -7.22
N ASP A 210 -1.57 -24.89 -8.03
CA ASP A 210 -1.23 -25.64 -9.24
C ASP A 210 -1.82 -25.04 -10.54
N ASN A 211 -2.50 -23.89 -10.47
CA ASN A 211 -3.08 -23.20 -11.64
C ASN A 211 -2.01 -22.58 -12.55
N GLU A 212 -0.88 -22.17 -11.99
CA GLU A 212 0.26 -21.62 -12.73
C GLU A 212 1.53 -22.44 -12.45
N ILE A 213 2.00 -23.16 -13.48
CA ILE A 213 3.24 -23.96 -13.44
C ILE A 213 4.21 -23.39 -14.46
N THR A 214 5.34 -22.89 -13.98
CA THR A 214 6.42 -22.28 -14.76
C THR A 214 7.75 -22.96 -14.47
N LEU A 215 8.76 -22.66 -15.28
CA LEU A 215 10.14 -22.89 -14.89
C LEU A 215 10.54 -21.87 -13.81
N ILE A 216 11.02 -22.35 -12.67
CA ILE A 216 11.54 -21.51 -11.57
C ILE A 216 13.02 -21.82 -11.31
N HIS A 217 13.80 -20.81 -10.92
CA HIS A 217 15.21 -20.89 -10.56
C HIS A 217 15.44 -21.59 -9.22
N GLY A 218 14.58 -21.32 -8.24
CA GLY A 218 14.67 -21.92 -6.90
C GLY A 218 15.73 -21.31 -5.98
N ASP A 219 16.67 -20.49 -6.45
CA ASP A 219 17.54 -19.63 -5.62
C ASP A 219 17.80 -18.27 -6.30
N PHE A 220 16.74 -17.55 -6.67
CA PHE A 220 16.87 -16.27 -7.36
C PHE A 220 17.21 -15.15 -6.35
N ARG A 221 18.45 -14.65 -6.41
CA ARG A 221 19.04 -13.68 -5.47
C ARG A 221 20.15 -12.88 -6.15
N ILE A 222 20.41 -11.66 -5.67
CA ILE A 222 21.28 -10.68 -6.38
C ILE A 222 22.73 -11.15 -6.58
N ASP A 223 23.26 -11.94 -5.66
CA ASP A 223 24.60 -12.50 -5.69
C ASP A 223 24.75 -13.73 -6.62
N ASN A 224 23.63 -14.26 -7.12
CA ASN A 224 23.57 -15.21 -8.24
C ASN A 224 23.38 -14.50 -9.60
N ILE A 225 23.47 -13.17 -9.66
CA ILE A 225 23.26 -12.36 -10.87
C ILE A 225 24.54 -11.61 -11.23
N ILE A 226 24.97 -11.77 -12.49
CA ILE A 226 26.02 -10.96 -13.10
C ILE A 226 25.37 -9.83 -13.90
N PHE A 227 25.71 -8.58 -13.57
CA PHE A 227 25.35 -7.38 -14.32
C PHE A 227 26.47 -6.96 -15.26
N ASP A 228 26.12 -6.21 -16.30
CA ASP A 228 27.09 -5.62 -17.22
C ASP A 228 28.14 -4.73 -16.49
N PRO A 229 29.41 -4.69 -16.92
CA PRO A 229 30.45 -3.82 -16.35
C PRO A 229 30.13 -2.33 -16.31
N ARG A 230 29.20 -1.84 -17.14
CA ARG A 230 28.86 -0.41 -17.32
C ARG A 230 27.37 -0.13 -17.25
N GLU A 231 26.52 -1.07 -17.67
CA GLU A 231 25.07 -0.90 -17.73
C GLU A 231 24.37 -1.54 -16.51
N THR A 232 23.13 -1.13 -16.23
CA THR A 232 22.26 -1.78 -15.22
C THR A 232 21.46 -2.94 -15.85
N ARG A 233 22.14 -3.77 -16.64
CA ARG A 233 21.56 -4.87 -17.42
C ARG A 233 22.11 -6.20 -16.93
N VAL A 234 21.26 -7.19 -16.74
CA VAL A 234 21.68 -8.56 -16.40
C VAL A 234 22.33 -9.22 -17.63
N VAL A 235 23.52 -9.80 -17.45
CA VAL A 235 24.25 -10.55 -18.49
C VAL A 235 24.23 -12.06 -18.23
N ALA A 236 24.13 -12.51 -16.97
CA ALA A 236 23.96 -13.93 -16.64
C ALA A 236 23.28 -14.14 -15.28
N VAL A 237 22.47 -15.19 -15.17
CA VAL A 237 21.92 -15.76 -13.93
C VAL A 237 22.60 -17.11 -13.65
N LEU A 238 23.04 -17.32 -12.41
CA LEU A 238 23.90 -18.41 -11.97
C LEU A 238 23.21 -19.33 -10.95
N ASP A 239 23.77 -20.52 -10.77
CA ASP A 239 23.42 -21.55 -9.77
C ASP A 239 22.02 -22.18 -9.91
N TRP A 240 21.80 -22.81 -11.06
CA TRP A 240 20.57 -23.50 -11.44
C TRP A 240 20.29 -24.83 -10.70
N GLU A 241 21.05 -25.20 -9.64
CA GLU A 241 20.91 -26.50 -8.97
C GLU A 241 19.51 -26.75 -8.40
N LEU A 242 18.86 -25.72 -7.84
CA LEU A 242 17.52 -25.83 -7.24
C LEU A 242 16.37 -25.68 -8.25
N SER A 243 16.68 -25.48 -9.54
CA SER A 243 15.67 -25.14 -10.55
C SER A 243 14.76 -26.31 -10.92
N THR A 244 13.48 -26.00 -11.14
CA THR A 244 12.42 -27.02 -11.29
C THR A 244 11.15 -26.42 -11.92
N LEU A 245 10.11 -27.23 -12.09
CA LEU A 245 8.78 -26.74 -12.45
C LEU A 245 7.96 -26.48 -11.20
N GLY A 246 7.33 -25.31 -11.12
CA GLY A 246 6.61 -24.86 -9.93
C GLY A 246 5.91 -23.52 -10.08
N HIS A 247 5.31 -23.06 -8.98
CA HIS A 247 4.54 -21.82 -8.94
C HIS A 247 5.46 -20.59 -8.86
N PRO A 248 5.39 -19.63 -9.80
CA PRO A 248 6.40 -18.57 -9.94
C PRO A 248 6.48 -17.60 -8.75
N MET A 249 5.39 -17.46 -7.99
CA MET A 249 5.38 -16.68 -6.74
C MET A 249 6.42 -17.18 -5.72
N ALA A 250 6.85 -18.45 -5.80
CA ALA A 250 7.87 -18.99 -4.90
C ALA A 250 9.22 -18.28 -5.05
N ASP A 251 9.66 -18.02 -6.29
CA ASP A 251 10.91 -17.29 -6.54
C ASP A 251 10.73 -15.78 -6.33
N LEU A 252 9.57 -15.21 -6.66
CA LEU A 252 9.30 -13.79 -6.39
C LEU A 252 9.32 -13.48 -4.89
N ALA A 253 8.66 -14.30 -4.07
CA ALA A 253 8.66 -14.16 -2.62
C ALA A 253 10.05 -14.41 -2.01
N TYR A 254 10.81 -15.37 -2.54
CA TYR A 254 12.17 -15.64 -2.10
C TYR A 254 13.11 -14.47 -2.43
N THR A 255 13.02 -13.93 -3.65
CA THR A 255 13.75 -12.74 -4.10
C THR A 255 13.44 -11.54 -3.20
N LEU A 256 12.16 -11.32 -2.86
CA LEU A 256 11.71 -10.19 -2.04
C LEU A 256 11.83 -10.44 -0.53
N ALA A 257 12.35 -11.57 -0.06
CA ALA A 257 12.36 -11.92 1.37
C ALA A 257 13.14 -10.95 2.27
N PHE A 258 14.07 -10.16 1.70
CA PHE A 258 14.75 -9.08 2.45
C PHE A 258 13.80 -7.92 2.81
N CYS A 259 12.88 -7.55 1.92
CA CYS A 259 11.94 -6.43 2.09
C CYS A 259 11.05 -6.57 3.33
N PHE A 260 10.72 -7.80 3.70
CA PHE A 260 9.78 -8.12 4.77
C PHE A 260 10.48 -8.44 6.10
N TRP A 261 11.82 -8.32 6.17
CA TRP A 261 12.57 -8.50 7.43
C TRP A 261 12.15 -7.45 8.47
N PRO A 262 11.71 -7.83 9.69
CA PRO A 262 11.23 -6.87 10.68
C PRO A 262 12.32 -5.93 11.22
N ARG A 263 12.04 -4.62 11.26
CA ARG A 263 12.95 -3.57 11.77
C ARG A 263 13.41 -3.75 13.22
N ALA A 264 12.67 -4.53 14.02
CA ALA A 264 13.03 -4.82 15.42
C ALA A 264 14.05 -5.96 15.57
N LEU A 265 14.33 -6.72 14.51
CA LEU A 265 15.27 -7.84 14.52
C LEU A 265 16.61 -7.42 13.90
N LYS A 266 17.70 -7.99 14.41
CA LYS A 266 19.04 -7.78 13.85
C LYS A 266 19.11 -8.28 12.41
N PRO A 267 19.85 -7.60 11.51
CA PRO A 267 20.20 -8.12 10.19
C PRO A 267 20.85 -9.50 10.24
N ILE A 268 20.44 -10.41 9.35
CA ILE A 268 21.15 -11.67 9.08
C ILE A 268 21.95 -11.49 7.79
N LYS A 269 23.13 -10.84 7.93
CA LYS A 269 24.01 -10.50 6.80
C LYS A 269 24.35 -11.72 5.93
N MET A 270 24.63 -12.86 6.56
CA MET A 270 24.96 -14.13 5.91
C MET A 270 23.87 -14.67 4.95
N LEU A 271 22.61 -14.23 5.13
CA LEU A 271 21.49 -14.58 4.26
C LEU A 271 20.95 -13.36 3.48
N ASN A 272 21.65 -12.22 3.52
CA ASN A 272 21.19 -10.95 2.96
C ASN A 272 19.77 -10.55 3.41
N LEU A 273 19.42 -10.79 4.68
CA LEU A 273 18.13 -10.39 5.25
C LEU A 273 18.28 -9.19 6.19
N GLN A 274 17.80 -8.03 5.76
CA GLN A 274 17.74 -6.81 6.57
C GLN A 274 16.67 -5.86 6.02
N ASN A 275 16.09 -4.99 6.86
CA ASN A 275 15.07 -4.05 6.39
C ASN A 275 15.71 -2.90 5.61
N ILE A 276 15.60 -2.93 4.28
CA ILE A 276 16.19 -1.92 3.40
C ILE A 276 15.18 -0.89 2.87
N ASN A 277 13.91 -0.97 3.29
CA ASN A 277 12.78 -0.14 2.83
C ASN A 277 12.86 1.34 3.32
N SER A 278 14.04 1.79 3.74
CA SER A 278 14.40 3.17 4.07
C SER A 278 15.70 3.62 3.39
N ILE A 279 16.31 2.78 2.56
CA ILE A 279 17.50 3.11 1.76
C ILE A 279 17.06 3.78 0.47
N ALA A 280 17.53 5.01 0.24
CA ALA A 280 17.19 5.76 -0.96
C ALA A 280 17.62 5.01 -2.23
N GLY A 281 16.73 4.93 -3.23
CA GLY A 281 17.01 4.23 -4.48
C GLY A 281 16.75 2.73 -4.46
N ILE A 282 16.11 2.19 -3.41
CA ILE A 282 15.54 0.83 -3.47
C ILE A 282 14.03 0.99 -3.63
N PRO A 283 13.43 0.45 -4.72
CA PRO A 283 11.98 0.53 -4.93
C PRO A 283 11.20 -0.20 -3.82
N SER A 284 9.95 0.20 -3.61
CA SER A 284 9.10 -0.45 -2.62
C SER A 284 8.75 -1.88 -3.03
N PRO A 285 8.38 -2.77 -2.08
CA PRO A 285 7.97 -4.14 -2.42
C PRO A 285 6.77 -4.13 -3.38
N GLU A 286 5.85 -3.19 -3.21
CA GLU A 286 4.67 -3.01 -4.05
C GLU A 286 5.04 -2.52 -5.45
N GLU A 287 6.04 -1.64 -5.58
CA GLU A 287 6.59 -1.20 -6.87
C GLU A 287 7.23 -2.39 -7.62
N LEU A 288 8.04 -3.21 -6.95
CA LEU A 288 8.67 -4.41 -7.51
C LEU A 288 7.62 -5.46 -7.94
N ILE A 289 6.60 -5.72 -7.12
CA ILE A 289 5.48 -6.62 -7.49
C ILE A 289 4.67 -6.07 -8.68
N THR A 290 4.51 -4.74 -8.77
CA THR A 290 3.84 -4.07 -9.91
C THR A 290 4.65 -4.22 -11.20
N ILE A 291 5.97 -4.02 -11.14
CA ILE A 291 6.88 -4.22 -12.29
C ILE A 291 6.80 -5.68 -12.76
N TYR A 292 6.94 -6.64 -11.85
CA TYR A 292 6.82 -8.07 -12.13
C TYR A 292 5.49 -8.39 -12.86
N SER A 293 4.37 -7.98 -12.27
CA SER A 293 3.01 -8.21 -12.80
C SER A 293 2.85 -7.64 -14.21
N ARG A 294 3.31 -6.41 -14.44
CA ARG A 294 3.24 -5.74 -15.74
C ARG A 294 4.08 -6.44 -16.81
N PHE A 295 5.24 -6.98 -16.45
CA PHE A 295 6.13 -7.70 -17.37
C PHE A 295 5.66 -9.14 -17.66
N ARG A 296 4.79 -9.69 -16.82
CA ARG A 296 4.14 -10.99 -16.97
C ARG A 296 2.85 -10.96 -17.81
N ASP A 297 2.23 -9.79 -17.90
CA ASP A 297 0.80 -9.62 -18.25
C ASP A 297 -0.13 -10.45 -17.32
N THR A 298 0.24 -10.56 -16.04
CA THR A 298 -0.57 -11.25 -15.02
C THR A 298 -0.84 -10.36 -13.81
N CYS A 299 -2.07 -10.42 -13.29
CA CYS A 299 -2.39 -9.85 -11.98
C CYS A 299 -1.84 -10.78 -10.88
N THR A 300 -0.61 -10.51 -10.43
CA THR A 300 0.00 -11.17 -9.28
C THR A 300 -0.76 -10.83 -8.01
N SER A 301 -1.81 -11.59 -7.71
CA SER A 301 -2.68 -11.32 -6.55
C SER A 301 -1.89 -11.40 -5.24
N PRO A 302 -1.88 -10.35 -4.40
CA PRO A 302 -1.20 -10.38 -3.11
C PRO A 302 -1.75 -11.42 -2.12
N HIS A 303 -2.94 -11.96 -2.39
CA HIS A 303 -3.67 -12.92 -1.55
C HIS A 303 -2.79 -14.07 -1.05
N ASN A 304 -1.94 -14.61 -1.91
CA ASN A 304 -1.10 -15.77 -1.60
C ASN A 304 0.36 -15.41 -1.27
N LEU A 305 0.77 -14.14 -1.40
CA LEU A 305 2.17 -13.74 -1.21
C LEU A 305 2.66 -14.02 0.22
N ASN A 306 1.78 -13.89 1.23
CA ASN A 306 2.10 -14.25 2.62
C ASN A 306 2.48 -15.74 2.77
N PHE A 307 1.80 -16.64 2.03
CA PHE A 307 2.15 -18.06 2.02
C PHE A 307 3.53 -18.30 1.41
N PHE A 308 3.82 -17.71 0.26
CA PHE A 308 5.12 -17.90 -0.41
C PHE A 308 6.28 -17.23 0.32
N LEU A 309 6.05 -16.11 1.03
CA LEU A 309 7.03 -15.51 1.94
C LEU A 309 7.27 -16.40 3.17
N ALA A 310 6.21 -16.90 3.81
CA ALA A 310 6.32 -17.84 4.94
C ALA A 310 7.05 -19.13 4.54
N LEU A 311 6.78 -19.67 3.35
CA LEU A 311 7.48 -20.80 2.74
C LEU A 311 8.96 -20.48 2.48
N SER A 312 9.28 -19.26 2.04
CA SER A 312 10.66 -18.81 1.81
C SER A 312 11.47 -18.75 3.09
N TYR A 313 10.92 -18.18 4.17
CA TYR A 313 11.57 -18.19 5.49
C TYR A 313 11.69 -19.60 6.08
N PHE A 314 10.67 -20.46 5.92
CA PHE A 314 10.72 -21.86 6.33
C PHE A 314 11.84 -22.64 5.61
N LYS A 315 11.96 -22.47 4.28
CA LYS A 315 13.05 -23.01 3.46
C LYS A 315 14.42 -22.52 3.94
N LEU A 316 14.58 -21.21 4.15
CA LEU A 316 15.85 -20.64 4.64
C LEU A 316 16.24 -21.20 6.03
N ALA A 317 15.26 -21.41 6.91
CA ALA A 317 15.47 -22.05 8.21
C ALA A 317 15.89 -23.52 8.06
N SER A 318 15.23 -24.31 7.21
CA SER A 318 15.59 -25.70 6.92
C SER A 318 17.00 -25.84 6.31
N ILE A 319 17.36 -24.97 5.36
CA ILE A 319 18.70 -24.92 4.76
C ILE A 319 19.76 -24.60 5.83
N SER A 320 19.48 -23.59 6.68
CA SER A 320 20.38 -23.18 7.76
C SER A 320 20.60 -24.30 8.78
N GLN A 321 19.54 -25.01 9.18
CA GLN A 321 19.63 -26.19 10.04
C GLN A 321 20.47 -27.30 9.37
N GLY A 322 20.29 -27.55 8.07
CA GLY A 322 21.07 -28.53 7.31
C GLY A 322 22.55 -28.16 7.13
N ILE A 323 22.91 -26.87 7.14
CA ILE A 323 24.32 -26.42 7.18
C ILE A 323 24.90 -26.66 8.58
N TYR A 324 24.22 -26.19 9.63
CA TYR A 324 24.68 -26.39 11.01
C TYR A 324 24.83 -27.89 11.39
N ALA A 325 23.91 -28.75 10.95
CA ALA A 325 24.00 -30.19 11.16
C ALA A 325 25.25 -30.82 10.50
N ARG A 326 25.64 -30.35 9.30
CA ARG A 326 26.88 -30.81 8.63
C ARG A 326 28.14 -30.31 9.33
N TYR A 327 28.11 -29.12 9.93
CA TYR A 327 29.18 -28.61 10.77
C TYR A 327 29.39 -29.47 12.03
N LEU A 328 28.32 -29.85 12.72
CA LEU A 328 28.41 -30.77 13.88
C LEU A 328 28.95 -32.17 13.51
N LEU A 329 28.84 -32.57 12.25
CA LEU A 329 29.40 -33.81 11.70
C LEU A 329 30.81 -33.65 11.10
N GLY A 330 31.45 -32.49 11.24
CA GLY A 330 32.77 -32.19 10.67
C GLY A 330 32.81 -32.05 9.14
N ASN A 331 31.65 -32.08 8.46
CA ASN A 331 31.51 -32.17 7.01
C ASN A 331 31.12 -30.83 6.36
N CYS A 332 31.60 -29.71 6.88
CA CYS A 332 31.30 -28.37 6.35
C CYS A 332 32.47 -27.75 5.59
N SER A 333 32.15 -27.00 4.52
CA SER A 333 33.12 -26.37 3.61
C SER A 333 33.29 -24.86 3.81
N ALA A 334 32.73 -24.30 4.89
CA ALA A 334 32.81 -22.87 5.22
C ALA A 334 32.97 -22.66 6.74
N GLU A 335 33.86 -21.74 7.13
CA GLU A 335 34.26 -21.49 8.52
C GLU A 335 33.11 -20.95 9.39
N ASN A 336 32.22 -20.13 8.82
CA ASN A 336 31.08 -19.54 9.51
C ASN A 336 29.90 -20.51 9.74
N SER A 337 30.04 -21.80 9.43
CA SER A 337 28.95 -22.78 9.51
C SER A 337 28.36 -22.97 10.93
N LEU A 338 29.11 -22.60 11.97
CA LEU A 338 28.64 -22.53 13.35
C LEU A 338 27.54 -21.47 13.55
N GLU A 339 27.64 -20.32 12.87
CA GLU A 339 26.73 -19.18 13.06
C GLU A 339 25.29 -19.49 12.62
N PHE A 340 25.11 -20.45 11.71
CA PHE A 340 23.79 -20.87 11.22
C PHE A 340 22.89 -21.43 12.34
N SER A 341 23.46 -21.93 13.45
CA SER A 341 22.70 -22.31 14.64
C SER A 341 21.79 -21.18 15.17
N ASN A 342 22.27 -19.93 15.09
CA ASN A 342 21.60 -18.76 15.63
C ASN A 342 20.53 -18.17 14.68
N VAL A 343 20.49 -18.57 13.41
CA VAL A 343 19.56 -18.00 12.41
C VAL A 343 18.27 -18.79 12.24
N VAL A 344 18.27 -20.11 12.51
CA VAL A 344 17.11 -20.99 12.27
C VAL A 344 15.85 -20.52 13.01
N ARG A 345 16.00 -20.13 14.29
CA ARG A 345 14.88 -19.67 15.12
C ARG A 345 14.31 -18.31 14.65
N PRO A 346 15.11 -17.23 14.50
CA PRO A 346 14.62 -15.98 13.92
C PRO A 346 13.92 -16.12 12.57
N LEU A 347 14.43 -16.96 11.67
CA LEU A 347 13.79 -17.24 10.38
C LEU A 347 12.39 -17.85 10.54
N ALA A 348 12.26 -18.85 11.42
CA ALA A 348 10.98 -19.50 11.70
C ALA A 348 9.97 -18.55 12.38
N GLU A 349 10.44 -17.71 13.30
CA GLU A 349 9.63 -16.70 13.99
C GLU A 349 9.14 -15.60 13.03
N VAL A 350 10.00 -15.15 12.09
CA VAL A 350 9.60 -14.21 11.03
C VAL A 350 8.63 -14.85 10.04
N GLY A 351 8.86 -16.11 9.65
CA GLY A 351 7.94 -16.86 8.79
C GLY A 351 6.54 -16.99 9.42
N LEU A 352 6.47 -17.25 10.73
CA LEU A 352 5.21 -17.23 11.48
C LEU A 352 4.57 -15.85 11.58
N LEU A 353 5.37 -14.80 11.80
CA LEU A 353 4.86 -13.43 11.87
C LEU A 353 4.27 -13.00 10.52
N VAL A 354 4.87 -13.38 9.40
CA VAL A 354 4.34 -13.11 8.05
C VAL A 354 3.10 -13.96 7.76
N ALA A 355 3.11 -15.25 8.14
CA ALA A 355 1.96 -16.15 8.02
C ALA A 355 0.73 -15.68 8.82
N LYS A 356 0.94 -15.18 10.04
CA LYS A 356 -0.13 -14.74 10.97
C LYS A 356 -0.56 -13.28 10.76
N LYS A 357 0.08 -12.53 9.86
CA LYS A 357 -0.19 -11.10 9.64
C LYS A 357 -0.84 -10.87 8.28
N ILE A 358 -1.95 -10.14 8.27
CA ILE A 358 -2.55 -9.59 7.06
C ILE A 358 -1.66 -8.43 6.57
N ILE A 359 -0.58 -8.75 5.86
CA ILE A 359 0.32 -7.75 5.25
C ILE A 359 -0.36 -7.10 4.03
N PHE A 360 -1.15 -7.89 3.30
CA PHE A 360 -2.01 -7.43 2.21
C PHE A 360 -3.45 -7.82 2.53
N SER A 361 -4.37 -6.86 2.48
CA SER A 361 -5.79 -7.11 2.73
C SER A 361 -6.43 -7.80 1.52
N THR A 362 -7.36 -8.72 1.79
CA THR A 362 -8.14 -9.43 0.76
C THR A 362 -9.10 -8.46 0.05
N GLY A 363 -8.77 -8.01 -1.17
CA GLY A 363 -9.53 -6.93 -1.79
C GLY A 363 -9.26 -6.60 -3.26
N THR A 364 -8.96 -7.56 -4.14
CA THR A 364 -8.78 -7.28 -5.57
C THR A 364 -9.27 -8.42 -6.48
N PRO A 365 -10.39 -8.24 -7.21
CA PRO A 365 -10.80 -9.09 -8.33
C PRO A 365 -9.90 -8.85 -9.57
N PRO A 366 -9.96 -9.71 -10.61
CA PRO A 366 -9.04 -9.61 -11.75
C PRO A 366 -9.20 -8.34 -12.59
N CYS A 367 -8.10 -7.85 -13.15
CA CYS A 367 -8.09 -6.75 -14.11
C CYS A 367 -8.70 -7.18 -15.45
N ASN A 368 -9.57 -6.34 -16.02
CA ASN A 368 -9.78 -6.26 -17.46
C ASN A 368 -10.40 -4.91 -17.91
N SER A 369 -10.16 -3.86 -17.13
CA SER A 369 -10.58 -2.48 -17.41
C SER A 369 -9.38 -1.54 -17.25
N GLY A 370 -9.22 -0.56 -18.15
CA GLY A 370 -8.16 0.45 -18.10
C GLY A 370 -8.35 1.51 -16.99
N GLU A 371 -8.96 1.12 -15.87
CA GLU A 371 -9.32 2.00 -14.76
C GLU A 371 -8.10 2.26 -13.87
N LEU A 372 -7.65 3.52 -13.79
CA LEU A 372 -6.48 3.95 -12.99
C LEU A 372 -6.58 3.63 -11.49
N PHE A 373 -7.80 3.40 -10.99
CA PHE A 373 -8.09 3.02 -9.61
C PHE A 373 -9.26 2.03 -9.62
N GLN A 374 -9.12 0.90 -8.92
CA GLN A 374 -10.16 -0.12 -8.86
C GLN A 374 -11.02 0.05 -7.59
N GLN A 375 -12.34 -0.08 -7.76
CA GLN A 375 -13.32 -0.14 -6.68
C GLN A 375 -13.67 -1.62 -6.39
N SER A 376 -13.85 -1.99 -5.13
CA SER A 376 -14.17 -3.36 -4.71
C SER A 376 -15.56 -3.79 -5.20
N ILE A 377 -15.85 -5.10 -5.21
CA ILE A 377 -17.18 -5.62 -5.62
C ILE A 377 -18.28 -5.05 -4.72
N GLU A 378 -18.04 -5.04 -3.40
CA GLU A 378 -19.01 -4.48 -2.46
C GLU A 378 -19.09 -2.95 -2.58
N GLY A 379 -17.96 -2.26 -2.80
CA GLY A 379 -17.96 -0.82 -3.12
C GLY A 379 -18.79 -0.48 -4.35
N LYS A 380 -18.63 -1.21 -5.45
CA LYS A 380 -19.44 -1.04 -6.68
C LYS A 380 -20.94 -1.31 -6.41
N LYS A 381 -21.26 -2.34 -5.61
CA LYS A 381 -22.62 -2.72 -5.20
C LYS A 381 -23.31 -1.69 -4.29
N ILE A 382 -22.61 -1.17 -3.27
CA ILE A 382 -23.11 -0.10 -2.40
C ILE A 382 -23.21 1.22 -3.15
N LEU A 383 -22.26 1.56 -4.03
CA LEU A 383 -22.35 2.75 -4.89
C LEU A 383 -23.59 2.70 -5.79
N GLN A 384 -23.92 1.54 -6.36
CA GLN A 384 -25.14 1.40 -7.17
C GLN A 384 -26.41 1.55 -6.31
N LYS A 385 -26.48 0.90 -5.13
CA LYS A 385 -27.58 1.15 -4.18
C LYS A 385 -27.74 2.63 -3.84
N VAL A 386 -26.63 3.34 -3.57
CA VAL A 386 -26.66 4.78 -3.25
C VAL A 386 -27.19 5.58 -4.44
N LYS A 387 -26.77 5.29 -5.68
CA LYS A 387 -27.31 5.93 -6.90
C LYS A 387 -28.81 5.74 -7.04
N ASP A 388 -29.29 4.52 -6.85
CA ASP A 388 -30.72 4.20 -6.97
C ASP A 388 -31.53 4.82 -5.83
N PHE A 389 -31.02 4.80 -4.59
CA PHE A 389 -31.63 5.47 -3.44
C PHE A 389 -31.69 7.00 -3.63
N MET A 390 -30.61 7.60 -4.14
CA MET A 390 -30.56 9.03 -4.47
C MET A 390 -31.64 9.40 -5.50
N LYS A 391 -31.75 8.62 -6.58
CA LYS A 391 -32.76 8.79 -7.64
C LYS A 391 -34.20 8.58 -7.16
N LYS A 392 -34.43 7.56 -6.34
CA LYS A 392 -35.76 7.08 -5.90
C LYS A 392 -36.31 7.87 -4.71
N HIS A 393 -35.44 8.36 -3.82
CA HIS A 393 -35.83 8.91 -2.51
C HIS A 393 -35.20 10.26 -2.16
N VAL A 394 -33.97 10.57 -2.57
CA VAL A 394 -33.30 11.82 -2.17
C VAL A 394 -33.65 12.99 -3.11
N PHE A 395 -33.38 12.92 -4.41
CA PHE A 395 -33.71 14.03 -5.32
C PHE A 395 -35.20 14.42 -5.32
N PRO A 396 -36.18 13.49 -5.23
CA PRO A 396 -37.60 13.85 -5.10
C PRO A 396 -37.94 14.61 -3.81
N ALA A 397 -37.13 14.51 -2.76
CA ALA A 397 -37.32 15.18 -1.47
C ALA A 397 -36.87 16.65 -1.46
N GLU A 398 -36.02 17.06 -2.41
CA GLU A 398 -35.34 18.36 -2.39
C GLU A 398 -36.33 19.55 -2.35
N LYS A 399 -37.39 19.48 -3.15
CA LYS A 399 -38.45 20.50 -3.16
C LYS A 399 -39.18 20.61 -1.81
N GLU A 400 -39.49 19.50 -1.14
CA GLU A 400 -40.17 19.50 0.16
C GLU A 400 -39.28 20.19 1.23
N ILE A 401 -37.97 19.98 1.16
CA ILE A 401 -36.99 20.57 2.08
C ILE A 401 -36.80 22.07 1.80
N VAL A 402 -36.64 22.49 0.53
CA VAL A 402 -36.53 23.91 0.17
C VAL A 402 -37.78 24.69 0.59
N GLU A 403 -38.98 24.16 0.33
CA GLU A 403 -40.24 24.80 0.76
C GLU A 403 -40.36 24.89 2.30
N TYR A 404 -39.85 23.91 3.05
CA TYR A 404 -39.86 23.97 4.52
C TYR A 404 -39.06 25.17 5.05
N TYR A 405 -37.82 25.38 4.59
CA TYR A 405 -37.00 26.51 5.06
C TYR A 405 -37.53 27.85 4.55
N ALA A 406 -38.07 27.92 3.33
CA ALA A 406 -38.75 29.12 2.83
C ALA A 406 -39.93 29.53 3.74
N ARG A 407 -40.77 28.58 4.16
CA ARG A 407 -41.88 28.82 5.11
C ARG A 407 -41.41 29.15 6.53
N LYS A 408 -40.19 28.76 6.91
CA LYS A 408 -39.60 28.98 8.24
C LYS A 408 -38.65 30.20 8.32
N LYS A 409 -38.45 30.98 7.24
CA LYS A 409 -37.45 32.07 7.11
C LYS A 409 -37.42 33.09 8.26
N ASN A 410 -38.55 33.32 8.94
CA ASN A 410 -38.69 34.24 10.09
C ASN A 410 -39.11 33.53 11.41
N SER A 411 -38.91 32.22 11.55
CA SER A 411 -39.37 31.41 12.69
C SER A 411 -38.21 31.01 13.62
N PRO A 412 -38.38 30.96 14.96
CA PRO A 412 -37.34 30.44 15.86
C PRO A 412 -37.01 28.96 15.61
N ASP A 413 -37.93 28.20 15.01
CA ASP A 413 -37.72 26.81 14.60
C ASP A 413 -36.83 26.65 13.35
N ILE A 414 -36.30 27.72 12.75
CA ILE A 414 -35.55 27.65 11.48
C ILE A 414 -34.33 26.71 11.52
N TRP A 415 -33.83 26.37 12.71
CA TRP A 415 -32.73 25.41 12.92
C TRP A 415 -33.18 23.95 13.07
N ARG A 416 -34.48 23.66 13.01
CA ARG A 416 -35.02 22.29 13.04
C ARG A 416 -34.93 21.63 11.66
N LYS A 417 -35.08 20.30 11.65
CA LYS A 417 -35.17 19.47 10.44
C LYS A 417 -36.64 19.25 10.04
N PRO A 418 -36.97 19.16 8.74
CA PRO A 418 -38.28 18.67 8.29
C PRO A 418 -38.42 17.16 8.52
N VAL A 419 -39.65 16.70 8.79
CA VAL A 419 -39.97 15.29 9.14
C VAL A 419 -39.52 14.28 8.07
N ILE A 420 -39.43 14.70 6.81
CA ILE A 420 -38.88 13.88 5.73
C ILE A 420 -37.46 13.38 5.99
N MET A 421 -36.62 14.12 6.73
CA MET A 421 -35.26 13.68 7.04
C MET A 421 -35.26 12.36 7.83
N GLU A 422 -36.12 12.23 8.85
CA GLU A 422 -36.20 10.99 9.64
C GLU A 422 -36.84 9.84 8.84
N ARG A 423 -37.80 10.15 7.96
CA ARG A 423 -38.35 9.19 6.98
C ARG A 423 -37.28 8.67 6.02
N LEU A 424 -36.35 9.53 5.58
CA LEU A 424 -35.23 9.16 4.71
C LEU A 424 -34.14 8.39 5.46
N LYS A 425 -33.72 8.85 6.64
CA LYS A 425 -32.76 8.14 7.52
C LYS A 425 -33.23 6.74 7.89
N LYS A 426 -34.53 6.56 8.18
CA LYS A 426 -35.11 5.22 8.45
C LYS A 426 -34.94 4.29 7.25
N LYS A 427 -35.29 4.76 6.05
CA LYS A 427 -35.12 3.99 4.81
C LYS A 427 -33.66 3.69 4.48
N ALA A 428 -32.76 4.63 4.73
CA ALA A 428 -31.33 4.43 4.54
C ALA A 428 -30.82 3.29 5.44
N LYS A 429 -31.22 3.25 6.71
CA LYS A 429 -30.96 2.11 7.62
C LYS A 429 -31.57 0.79 7.11
N GLU A 430 -32.83 0.82 6.68
CA GLU A 430 -33.53 -0.36 6.13
C GLU A 430 -32.87 -0.95 4.88
N GLU A 431 -32.27 -0.12 4.01
CA GLU A 431 -31.54 -0.57 2.81
C GLU A 431 -30.04 -0.86 3.06
N GLY A 432 -29.53 -0.64 4.29
CA GLY A 432 -28.13 -0.86 4.70
C GLY A 432 -27.15 0.26 4.32
N LEU A 433 -27.66 1.46 4.08
CA LEU A 433 -26.92 2.65 3.63
C LEU A 433 -26.68 3.63 4.79
N TRP A 434 -25.86 3.22 5.77
CA TRP A 434 -25.67 3.98 7.01
C TRP A 434 -24.23 3.90 7.52
N ASN A 435 -23.69 4.99 8.06
CA ASN A 435 -22.31 5.11 8.56
C ASN A 435 -21.21 4.73 7.53
N LEU A 436 -21.50 4.86 6.23
CA LEU A 436 -20.65 4.37 5.13
C LEU A 436 -19.23 4.96 5.11
N PHE A 437 -19.02 6.11 5.74
CA PHE A 437 -17.72 6.79 5.85
C PHE A 437 -16.68 6.06 6.71
N LEU A 438 -17.11 5.20 7.63
CA LEU A 438 -16.27 4.62 8.69
C LEU A 438 -15.92 3.15 8.38
N PRO A 439 -14.68 2.83 7.95
CA PRO A 439 -14.33 1.50 7.46
C PRO A 439 -14.59 0.35 8.45
N ALA A 440 -14.40 0.62 9.75
CA ALA A 440 -14.61 -0.36 10.81
C ALA A 440 -16.09 -0.72 11.06
N VAL A 441 -17.04 0.02 10.49
CA VAL A 441 -18.48 -0.24 10.57
C VAL A 441 -19.05 -0.64 9.20
N SER A 442 -18.59 -0.01 8.12
CA SER A 442 -19.10 -0.25 6.76
C SER A 442 -18.39 -1.37 6.00
N GLY A 443 -17.16 -1.75 6.39
CA GLY A 443 -16.30 -2.64 5.63
C GLY A 443 -15.73 -2.03 4.33
N LEU A 444 -15.99 -0.74 4.07
CA LEU A 444 -15.59 -0.06 2.84
C LEU A 444 -14.21 0.60 2.98
N SER A 445 -13.41 0.54 1.91
CA SER A 445 -12.18 1.33 1.78
C SER A 445 -12.49 2.82 1.58
N GLN A 446 -11.51 3.70 1.79
CA GLN A 446 -11.64 5.12 1.42
C GLN A 446 -11.80 5.28 -0.09
N MET A 447 -11.18 4.42 -0.91
CA MET A 447 -11.38 4.35 -2.36
C MET A 447 -12.83 4.00 -2.72
N ASP A 448 -13.45 3.03 -2.04
CA ASP A 448 -14.86 2.68 -2.23
C ASP A 448 -15.79 3.82 -1.80
N TYR A 449 -15.53 4.40 -0.62
CA TYR A 449 -16.30 5.51 -0.09
C TYR A 449 -16.12 6.80 -0.88
N ALA A 450 -15.00 7.02 -1.58
CA ALA A 450 -14.77 8.23 -2.37
C ALA A 450 -15.86 8.47 -3.42
N LEU A 451 -16.24 7.41 -4.14
CA LEU A 451 -17.26 7.47 -5.19
C LEU A 451 -18.69 7.56 -4.61
N ILE A 452 -18.91 6.99 -3.41
CA ILE A 452 -20.17 7.12 -2.65
C ILE A 452 -20.34 8.55 -2.13
N ALA A 453 -19.29 9.13 -1.57
CA ALA A 453 -19.25 10.51 -1.12
C ALA A 453 -19.41 11.49 -2.29
N GLU A 454 -18.82 11.22 -3.45
CA GLU A 454 -19.09 11.96 -4.69
C GLU A 454 -20.57 11.91 -5.09
N GLU A 455 -21.22 10.74 -5.03
CA GLU A 455 -22.65 10.62 -5.35
C GLU A 455 -23.52 11.44 -4.38
N THR A 456 -23.27 11.37 -3.07
CA THR A 456 -23.98 12.21 -2.08
C THR A 456 -23.69 13.71 -2.24
N GLY A 457 -22.50 14.08 -2.74
CA GLY A 457 -22.12 15.47 -2.99
C GLY A 457 -23.03 16.21 -3.98
N LYS A 458 -23.84 15.49 -4.77
CA LYS A 458 -24.77 16.06 -5.75
C LYS A 458 -25.99 16.74 -5.13
N CYS A 459 -26.27 16.53 -3.85
CA CYS A 459 -27.43 17.08 -3.14
C CYS A 459 -27.09 17.37 -1.66
N PHE A 460 -27.38 18.60 -1.19
CA PHE A 460 -26.85 19.12 0.08
C PHE A 460 -27.22 18.29 1.32
N PHE A 461 -28.45 17.75 1.40
CA PHE A 461 -28.91 16.96 2.54
C PHE A 461 -28.58 15.47 2.46
N ALA A 462 -28.12 14.97 1.31
CA ALA A 462 -27.86 13.55 1.09
C ALA A 462 -26.84 12.92 2.06
N PRO A 463 -25.73 13.61 2.47
CA PRO A 463 -24.79 13.05 3.43
C PRO A 463 -25.44 12.78 4.80
N GLU A 464 -26.38 13.60 5.26
CA GLU A 464 -27.06 13.38 6.55
C GLU A 464 -28.05 12.21 6.50
N VAL A 465 -28.67 11.97 5.34
CA VAL A 465 -29.60 10.85 5.15
C VAL A 465 -28.91 9.49 5.37
N ILE A 466 -27.60 9.40 5.14
CA ILE A 466 -26.79 8.18 5.37
C ILE A 466 -25.80 8.32 6.55
N ASN A 467 -25.97 9.35 7.40
CA ASN A 467 -25.12 9.66 8.57
C ASN A 467 -23.62 9.86 8.25
N CYS A 468 -23.33 10.49 7.11
CA CYS A 468 -21.99 10.77 6.59
C CYS A 468 -21.69 12.28 6.46
N HIS A 469 -22.47 13.15 7.10
CA HIS A 469 -22.28 14.60 7.11
C HIS A 469 -21.26 15.07 8.17
N ALA A 470 -20.53 16.14 7.86
CA ALA A 470 -19.61 16.79 8.79
C ALA A 470 -20.32 17.96 9.49
N PRO A 471 -20.04 18.25 10.78
CA PRO A 471 -18.87 17.81 11.54
C PRO A 471 -18.96 16.42 12.20
N ASP A 472 -20.14 15.80 12.22
CA ASP A 472 -20.40 14.58 12.99
C ASP A 472 -19.49 13.40 12.61
N THR A 473 -19.19 13.15 11.33
CA THR A 473 -18.23 12.08 10.94
C THR A 473 -16.86 12.24 11.60
N GLY A 474 -16.33 13.46 11.63
CA GLY A 474 -15.04 13.76 12.28
C GLY A 474 -15.11 13.71 13.82
N ASN A 475 -16.27 13.96 14.42
CA ASN A 475 -16.46 13.75 15.86
C ASN A 475 -16.56 12.25 16.19
N MET A 476 -17.25 11.46 15.35
CA MET A 476 -17.30 10.00 15.46
C MET A 476 -15.92 9.35 15.31
N GLU A 477 -15.12 9.76 14.33
CA GLU A 477 -13.73 9.28 14.16
C GLU A 477 -12.85 9.57 15.39
N VAL A 478 -12.98 10.76 15.99
CA VAL A 478 -12.24 11.10 17.21
C VAL A 478 -12.62 10.19 18.38
N LEU A 479 -13.90 9.97 18.62
CA LEU A 479 -14.36 9.11 19.71
C LEU A 479 -14.04 7.62 19.45
N TYR A 480 -14.10 7.18 18.19
CA TYR A 480 -13.74 5.82 17.79
C TYR A 480 -12.25 5.52 18.03
N LEU A 481 -11.35 6.44 17.63
CA LEU A 481 -9.90 6.27 17.73
C LEU A 481 -9.32 6.57 19.12
N TYR A 482 -9.92 7.51 19.86
CA TYR A 482 -9.30 8.13 21.04
C TYR A 482 -10.21 8.23 22.27
N GLY A 483 -11.48 7.85 22.16
CA GLY A 483 -12.41 7.84 23.29
C GLY A 483 -12.21 6.65 24.21
N THR A 484 -12.52 6.81 25.50
CA THR A 484 -12.69 5.68 26.42
C THR A 484 -13.98 4.91 26.12
N GLU A 485 -14.18 3.73 26.70
CA GLU A 485 -15.41 2.95 26.46
C GLU A 485 -16.65 3.66 27.01
N GLU A 486 -16.52 4.41 28.11
CA GLU A 486 -17.58 5.26 28.66
C GLU A 486 -17.91 6.41 27.69
N GLN A 487 -16.88 7.08 27.14
CA GLN A 487 -17.07 8.15 26.16
C GLN A 487 -17.70 7.62 24.86
N LYS A 488 -17.32 6.42 24.41
CA LYS A 488 -17.94 5.76 23.26
C LYS A 488 -19.40 5.45 23.51
N LYS A 489 -19.73 4.82 24.65
CA LYS A 489 -21.10 4.48 25.02
C LYS A 489 -22.00 5.70 25.19
N GLN A 490 -21.47 6.78 25.79
CA GLN A 490 -22.25 7.99 26.04
C GLN A 490 -22.42 8.88 24.78
N TRP A 491 -21.42 8.93 23.89
CA TRP A 491 -21.37 9.93 22.81
C TRP A 491 -21.20 9.35 21.40
N LEU A 492 -20.44 8.26 21.22
CA LEU A 492 -20.25 7.63 19.90
C LEU A 492 -21.46 6.78 19.50
N GLU A 493 -22.00 5.96 20.40
CA GLU A 493 -23.19 5.13 20.12
C GLU A 493 -24.39 5.99 19.65
N PRO A 494 -24.81 7.07 20.35
CA PRO A 494 -25.94 7.89 19.89
C PRO A 494 -25.66 8.69 18.60
N LEU A 495 -24.39 8.97 18.27
CA LEU A 495 -23.99 9.54 16.98
C LEU A 495 -24.04 8.50 15.85
N LEU A 496 -23.53 7.28 16.07
CA LEU A 496 -23.62 6.17 15.12
C LEU A 496 -25.07 5.73 14.87
N GLU A 497 -25.96 5.90 15.86
CA GLU A 497 -27.41 5.75 15.69
C GLU A 497 -28.08 6.96 15.02
N GLY A 498 -27.43 8.12 14.96
CA GLY A 498 -27.99 9.38 14.47
C GLY A 498 -29.11 9.97 15.34
N LYS A 499 -29.16 9.63 16.65
CA LYS A 499 -30.12 10.19 17.62
C LYS A 499 -29.74 11.60 18.06
N ILE A 500 -28.46 11.92 18.06
CA ILE A 500 -27.91 13.24 18.38
C ILE A 500 -27.02 13.73 17.24
N ASN A 501 -26.70 15.01 17.29
CA ASN A 501 -25.62 15.65 16.55
C ASN A 501 -24.61 16.24 17.53
N SER A 502 -23.50 16.74 17.00
CA SER A 502 -22.41 17.34 17.75
C SER A 502 -21.75 18.45 16.94
N CYS A 503 -20.99 19.32 17.59
CA CYS A 503 -20.19 20.35 16.91
C CYS A 503 -18.69 20.23 17.26
N PHE A 504 -17.85 20.98 16.55
CA PHE A 504 -16.40 21.05 16.82
C PHE A 504 -15.99 22.51 17.03
N CYS A 505 -15.34 22.77 18.16
CA CYS A 505 -15.09 24.11 18.68
C CYS A 505 -13.57 24.34 18.83
N MET A 506 -12.92 24.72 17.73
CA MET A 506 -11.47 24.94 17.67
C MET A 506 -11.12 26.39 17.29
N THR A 507 -11.70 26.93 16.21
CA THR A 507 -11.43 28.30 15.75
C THR A 507 -11.87 29.35 16.79
N GLU A 508 -11.06 30.38 16.99
CA GLU A 508 -11.30 31.50 17.91
C GLU A 508 -11.41 32.83 17.13
N PRO A 509 -12.26 33.78 17.56
CA PRO A 509 -12.41 35.07 16.87
C PRO A 509 -11.25 36.03 17.15
N ASP A 510 -10.67 35.98 18.36
CA ASP A 510 -9.70 36.96 18.84
C ASP A 510 -8.23 36.61 18.50
N VAL A 511 -7.99 35.57 17.68
CA VAL A 511 -6.65 35.13 17.23
C VAL A 511 -6.64 34.49 15.83
N ALA A 512 -5.49 34.58 15.15
CA ALA A 512 -5.22 33.95 13.86
C ALA A 512 -5.14 32.41 13.99
N SER A 513 -6.30 31.77 14.02
CA SER A 513 -6.52 30.34 14.31
C SER A 513 -5.98 29.38 13.24
N SER A 514 -5.43 29.87 12.13
CA SER A 514 -4.74 29.06 11.11
C SER A 514 -3.37 28.57 11.59
N ASP A 515 -2.74 29.25 12.54
CA ASP A 515 -1.76 28.63 13.44
C ASP A 515 -2.48 28.29 14.74
N ALA A 516 -2.82 27.01 14.89
CA ALA A 516 -3.51 26.46 16.05
C ALA A 516 -2.73 26.63 17.37
N THR A 517 -1.43 26.98 17.35
CA THR A 517 -0.68 27.27 18.58
C THR A 517 -1.00 28.66 19.17
N ASN A 518 -1.77 29.49 18.45
CA ASN A 518 -2.25 30.80 18.92
C ASN A 518 -3.48 30.74 19.86
N MET A 519 -4.12 29.56 20.03
CA MET A 519 -5.35 29.45 20.81
C MET A 519 -5.20 29.93 22.27
N LYS A 520 -6.22 30.65 22.76
CA LYS A 520 -6.30 31.27 24.09
C LYS A 520 -7.47 30.76 24.91
N CYS A 521 -8.46 30.09 24.33
CA CYS A 521 -9.50 29.39 25.08
C CYS A 521 -8.83 28.35 25.99
N ASN A 522 -8.91 28.55 27.30
CA ASN A 522 -8.12 27.81 28.27
C ASN A 522 -8.92 26.67 28.90
N ILE A 523 -8.21 25.59 29.20
CA ILE A 523 -8.68 24.44 29.96
C ILE A 523 -7.81 24.41 31.23
N GLN A 524 -8.42 24.65 32.39
CA GLN A 524 -7.78 24.53 33.70
C GLN A 524 -8.30 23.28 34.39
N ARG A 525 -7.40 22.45 34.93
CA ARG A 525 -7.80 21.36 35.84
C ARG A 525 -8.11 21.92 37.22
N ASP A 526 -9.21 21.48 37.81
CA ASP A 526 -9.63 21.85 39.16
C ASP A 526 -10.22 20.61 39.87
N GLY A 527 -9.41 19.99 40.74
CA GLY A 527 -9.75 18.73 41.40
C GLY A 527 -10.02 17.58 40.44
N ASP A 528 -11.26 17.08 40.48
CA ASP A 528 -11.86 16.05 39.63
C ASP A 528 -12.62 16.63 38.42
N SER A 529 -12.49 17.94 38.17
CA SER A 529 -13.10 18.66 37.04
C SER A 529 -12.07 19.40 36.17
N TYR A 530 -12.56 19.90 35.03
CA TYR A 530 -11.92 20.92 34.20
C TYR A 530 -12.84 22.13 34.08
N ILE A 531 -12.27 23.33 34.27
CA ILE A 531 -12.90 24.62 34.00
C ILE A 531 -12.47 25.08 32.60
N ILE A 532 -13.42 25.42 31.74
CA ILE A 532 -13.18 25.85 30.36
C ILE A 532 -13.64 27.30 30.20
N ASN A 533 -12.74 28.14 29.70
CA ASN A 533 -12.96 29.58 29.55
C ASN A 533 -12.46 30.13 28.21
N GLY A 534 -13.34 30.78 27.44
CA GLY A 534 -12.98 31.45 26.18
C GLY A 534 -14.15 31.62 25.19
N LYS A 535 -13.83 32.05 23.97
CA LYS A 535 -14.77 32.12 22.84
C LYS A 535 -14.32 31.15 21.74
N LYS A 536 -15.27 30.52 21.06
CA LYS A 536 -15.07 29.79 19.82
C LYS A 536 -16.05 30.28 18.76
N TRP A 537 -15.71 30.17 17.48
CA TRP A 537 -16.60 30.58 16.38
C TRP A 537 -16.45 29.67 15.16
N TRP A 538 -17.38 29.80 14.22
CA TRP A 538 -17.59 28.84 13.12
C TRP A 538 -17.93 27.40 13.59
N SER A 539 -18.38 27.26 14.84
CA SER A 539 -18.86 26.01 15.42
C SER A 539 -20.10 25.53 14.65
N SER A 540 -19.86 24.64 13.70
CA SER A 540 -20.86 24.21 12.71
C SER A 540 -21.84 23.20 13.32
N GLY A 541 -23.11 23.30 12.95
CA GLY A 541 -24.20 22.45 13.44
C GLY A 541 -24.76 22.82 14.82
N ALA A 542 -24.15 23.77 15.54
CA ALA A 542 -24.50 24.07 16.93
C ALA A 542 -25.92 24.61 17.14
N GLY A 543 -26.55 25.23 16.12
CA GLY A 543 -27.93 25.71 16.21
C GLY A 543 -29.00 24.61 16.12
N ASN A 544 -28.65 23.43 15.63
CA ASN A 544 -29.56 22.29 15.55
C ASN A 544 -29.92 21.81 16.98
N PRO A 545 -31.21 21.74 17.38
CA PRO A 545 -31.61 21.28 18.72
C PRO A 545 -31.17 19.86 19.10
N SER A 546 -30.78 19.03 18.12
CA SER A 546 -30.18 17.71 18.33
C SER A 546 -28.67 17.77 18.60
N CYS A 547 -28.00 18.92 18.46
CA CYS A 547 -26.60 19.09 18.85
C CYS A 547 -26.47 19.02 20.38
N LYS A 548 -26.01 17.87 20.92
CA LYS A 548 -25.96 17.63 22.37
C LYS A 548 -24.60 17.85 23.01
N PHE A 549 -23.51 17.84 22.23
CA PHE A 549 -22.18 18.17 22.76
C PHE A 549 -21.29 18.85 21.71
N ALA A 550 -20.28 19.54 22.22
CA ALA A 550 -19.12 20.00 21.48
C ALA A 550 -17.90 19.12 21.82
N ILE A 551 -17.07 18.83 20.82
CA ILE A 551 -15.64 18.56 21.08
C ILE A 551 -14.93 19.92 21.01
N VAL A 552 -14.39 20.36 22.14
CA VAL A 552 -13.68 21.64 22.28
C VAL A 552 -12.17 21.38 22.28
N MET A 553 -11.42 22.15 21.49
CA MET A 553 -9.95 22.17 21.59
C MET A 553 -9.50 23.46 22.27
N GLY A 554 -8.73 23.34 23.34
CA GLY A 554 -8.27 24.47 24.15
C GLY A 554 -6.82 24.32 24.58
N LYS A 555 -6.28 25.41 25.14
CA LYS A 555 -4.92 25.48 25.66
C LYS A 555 -4.88 25.09 27.13
N ASP A 556 -3.98 24.19 27.50
CA ASP A 556 -3.83 23.70 28.87
C ASP A 556 -3.22 24.81 29.74
N LYS A 557 -3.92 25.22 30.81
CA LYS A 557 -3.47 26.30 31.68
C LYS A 557 -2.28 25.84 32.54
N ASN A 558 -1.32 26.73 32.79
CA ASN A 558 -0.10 26.49 33.58
C ASN A 558 0.83 25.37 33.05
N THR A 559 0.66 24.90 31.82
CA THR A 559 1.54 23.87 31.23
C THR A 559 2.94 24.40 30.91
N SER A 560 3.96 23.65 31.33
CA SER A 560 5.37 23.84 30.95
C SER A 560 5.79 23.04 29.71
N ALA A 561 4.85 22.32 29.08
CA ALA A 561 5.12 21.47 27.93
C ALA A 561 5.57 22.27 26.69
N SER A 562 6.29 21.61 25.77
CA SER A 562 6.74 22.22 24.52
C SER A 562 5.57 22.65 23.63
N ARG A 563 5.78 23.65 22.75
CA ARG A 563 4.73 24.38 21.97
C ARG A 563 3.59 23.50 21.40
N TYR A 564 3.91 22.31 20.88
CA TYR A 564 2.94 21.39 20.26
C TYR A 564 2.28 20.38 21.22
N LYS A 565 2.52 20.51 22.53
CA LYS A 565 1.96 19.71 23.63
C LYS A 565 1.21 20.56 24.68
N GLN A 566 0.85 21.81 24.33
CA GLN A 566 0.16 22.74 25.24
C GLN A 566 -1.37 22.76 25.08
N HIS A 567 -1.96 21.79 24.38
CA HIS A 567 -3.39 21.82 24.02
C HIS A 567 -4.02 20.43 24.15
N SER A 568 -5.28 20.40 24.59
CA SER A 568 -6.09 19.18 24.74
C SER A 568 -7.41 19.26 23.97
N MET A 569 -8.10 18.12 23.81
CA MET A 569 -9.50 18.08 23.41
C MET A 569 -10.37 17.52 24.54
N ILE A 570 -11.55 18.10 24.71
CA ILE A 570 -12.47 17.78 25.80
C ILE A 570 -13.92 17.81 25.34
N ILE A 571 -14.74 16.92 25.88
CA ILE A 571 -16.17 16.80 25.59
C ILE A 571 -16.97 17.76 26.47
N VAL A 572 -17.79 18.62 25.87
CA VAL A 572 -18.62 19.59 26.59
C VAL A 572 -20.08 19.44 26.17
N PRO A 573 -20.97 18.94 27.05
CA PRO A 573 -22.42 18.95 26.81
C PRO A 573 -22.93 20.38 26.53
N MET A 574 -23.82 20.55 25.55
CA MET A 574 -24.30 21.87 25.12
C MET A 574 -25.21 22.57 26.14
N ASP A 575 -25.71 21.82 27.13
CA ASP A 575 -26.53 22.23 28.27
C ASP A 575 -25.71 22.46 29.56
N THR A 576 -24.38 22.30 29.52
CA THR A 576 -23.51 22.60 30.67
C THR A 576 -23.63 24.10 31.03
N PRO A 577 -23.84 24.46 32.31
CA PRO A 577 -23.80 25.86 32.75
C PRO A 577 -22.54 26.58 32.28
N GLY A 578 -22.70 27.83 31.82
CA GLY A 578 -21.62 28.63 31.25
C GLY A 578 -21.42 28.49 29.73
N VAL A 579 -22.02 27.48 29.08
CA VAL A 579 -22.03 27.36 27.60
C VAL A 579 -23.12 28.28 27.05
N LYS A 580 -22.76 29.16 26.11
CA LYS A 580 -23.70 30.12 25.52
C LYS A 580 -23.47 30.32 24.03
N LEU A 581 -24.47 30.00 23.21
CA LEU A 581 -24.52 30.42 21.81
C LEU A 581 -24.76 31.94 21.79
N ILE A 582 -23.85 32.68 21.16
CA ILE A 582 -23.87 34.15 21.10
C ILE A 582 -24.67 34.64 19.90
N ARG A 583 -24.35 34.11 18.71
CA ARG A 583 -25.00 34.47 17.43
C ARG A 583 -24.68 33.45 16.33
N PRO A 584 -25.55 33.30 15.32
CA PRO A 584 -25.18 32.65 14.06
C PRO A 584 -24.26 33.56 13.22
N LEU A 585 -23.53 32.94 12.30
CA LEU A 585 -22.65 33.57 11.33
C LEU A 585 -23.16 33.26 9.91
N SER A 586 -23.01 34.21 8.98
CA SER A 586 -23.41 34.02 7.58
C SER A 586 -22.22 33.93 6.63
N VAL A 587 -22.41 33.21 5.52
CA VAL A 587 -21.49 33.13 4.38
C VAL A 587 -22.25 33.73 3.19
N PHE A 588 -21.81 34.89 2.71
CA PHE A 588 -22.53 35.71 1.71
C PHE A 588 -24.02 35.97 2.04
N GLY A 589 -24.35 36.14 3.33
CA GLY A 589 -25.72 36.36 3.80
C GLY A 589 -26.54 35.09 4.07
N TYR A 590 -26.07 33.92 3.65
CA TYR A 590 -26.69 32.63 3.97
C TYR A 590 -26.21 32.11 5.32
N PHE A 591 -27.14 31.66 6.16
CA PHE A 591 -26.85 31.17 7.53
C PHE A 591 -26.79 29.63 7.67
N ASP A 592 -26.83 28.91 6.55
CA ASP A 592 -26.81 27.44 6.46
C ASP A 592 -27.79 26.73 7.42
N TYR A 593 -29.04 27.21 7.45
CA TYR A 593 -30.09 26.76 8.36
C TYR A 593 -30.29 25.24 8.36
N PHE A 594 -30.23 24.60 7.18
CA PHE A 594 -30.40 23.16 7.07
C PHE A 594 -29.37 22.39 7.90
N HIS A 595 -28.08 22.73 7.80
CA HIS A 595 -27.03 22.01 8.55
C HIS A 595 -26.95 22.42 10.03
N GLY A 596 -27.80 23.32 10.52
CA GLY A 596 -27.73 23.88 11.87
C GLY A 596 -26.78 25.08 12.00
N GLY A 597 -26.38 25.68 10.87
CA GLY A 597 -25.58 26.89 10.77
C GLY A 597 -24.17 26.82 11.34
N HIS A 598 -23.57 27.99 11.52
CA HIS A 598 -22.28 28.17 12.16
C HIS A 598 -22.41 29.23 13.25
N PHE A 599 -21.97 28.95 14.47
CA PHE A 599 -22.19 29.84 15.62
C PHE A 599 -20.89 30.35 16.24
N GLU A 600 -20.99 31.53 16.85
CA GLU A 600 -20.10 31.95 17.92
C GLU A 600 -20.63 31.41 19.26
N ILE A 601 -19.75 30.79 20.04
CA ILE A 601 -20.05 30.13 21.32
C ILE A 601 -19.07 30.65 22.37
N GLN A 602 -19.59 31.12 23.49
CA GLN A 602 -18.81 31.44 24.68
C GLN A 602 -18.85 30.26 25.66
N PHE A 603 -17.70 29.98 26.26
CA PHE A 603 -17.52 29.13 27.42
C PHE A 603 -17.09 30.05 28.56
N ASN A 604 -17.95 30.24 29.57
CA ASN A 604 -17.67 31.06 30.74
C ASN A 604 -17.80 30.20 31.99
N ASP A 605 -16.67 29.86 32.62
CA ASP A 605 -16.60 29.02 33.82
C ASP A 605 -17.37 27.69 33.66
N VAL A 606 -17.15 27.03 32.52
CA VAL A 606 -17.80 25.76 32.18
C VAL A 606 -17.06 24.60 32.85
N HIS A 607 -17.68 24.00 33.87
CA HIS A 607 -17.14 22.83 34.58
C HIS A 607 -17.58 21.53 33.90
N VAL A 608 -16.63 20.62 33.62
CA VAL A 608 -16.89 19.24 33.17
C VAL A 608 -16.00 18.24 33.92
N PRO A 609 -16.41 16.97 34.13
CA PRO A 609 -15.58 15.97 34.82
C PRO A 609 -14.24 15.68 34.12
N ILE A 610 -13.21 15.24 34.85
CA ILE A 610 -11.93 14.82 34.25
C ILE A 610 -12.07 13.69 33.21
N THR A 611 -13.11 12.87 33.33
CA THR A 611 -13.45 11.79 32.39
C THR A 611 -13.97 12.28 31.03
N HIS A 612 -14.19 13.58 30.84
CA HIS A 612 -14.54 14.16 29.53
C HIS A 612 -13.32 14.48 28.65
N LEU A 613 -12.10 14.38 29.19
CA LEU A 613 -10.87 14.63 28.43
C LEU A 613 -10.61 13.49 27.43
N ILE A 614 -10.31 13.83 26.18
CA ILE A 614 -10.05 12.84 25.13
C ILE A 614 -8.55 12.53 25.09
N LEU A 615 -8.19 11.24 25.20
CA LEU A 615 -6.83 10.66 25.22
C LEU A 615 -5.88 11.11 26.34
N GLY A 616 -5.84 12.39 26.72
CA GLY A 616 -4.97 12.92 27.77
C GLY A 616 -4.50 14.36 27.55
N GLU A 617 -3.96 14.95 28.61
CA GLU A 617 -3.45 16.34 28.63
C GLU A 617 -2.34 16.53 27.55
N GLY A 618 -2.36 17.66 26.84
CA GLY A 618 -1.39 17.99 25.80
C GLY A 618 -1.48 17.19 24.49
N ARG A 619 -2.50 16.32 24.31
CA ARG A 619 -2.66 15.45 23.12
C ARG A 619 -3.53 16.04 22.00
N GLY A 620 -4.09 17.24 22.17
CA GLY A 620 -5.05 17.85 21.23
C GLY A 620 -4.52 17.98 19.79
N PHE A 621 -3.23 18.29 19.60
CA PHE A 621 -2.61 18.35 18.27
C PHE A 621 -2.56 16.99 17.54
N GLU A 622 -2.46 15.89 18.28
CA GLU A 622 -2.43 14.53 17.75
C GLU A 622 -3.83 14.11 17.30
N ILE A 623 -4.83 14.35 18.15
CA ILE A 623 -6.25 14.10 17.87
C ILE A 623 -6.72 14.94 16.67
N ALA A 624 -6.33 16.22 16.61
CA ALA A 624 -6.59 17.08 15.46
C ALA A 624 -5.99 16.49 14.17
N GLN A 625 -4.73 16.05 14.17
CA GLN A 625 -4.11 15.45 12.98
C GLN A 625 -4.76 14.12 12.56
N GLY A 626 -5.25 13.31 13.51
CA GLY A 626 -6.05 12.12 13.22
C GLY A 626 -7.36 12.48 12.50
N ARG A 627 -8.17 13.35 13.12
CA ARG A 627 -9.46 13.84 12.62
C ARG A 627 -9.38 14.49 11.24
N LEU A 628 -8.41 15.39 11.06
CA LEU A 628 -8.32 16.26 9.88
C LEU A 628 -7.70 15.57 8.66
N GLY A 629 -7.36 14.28 8.75
CA GLY A 629 -7.01 13.45 7.59
C GLY A 629 -8.26 13.10 6.78
N PRO A 630 -9.13 12.19 7.28
CA PRO A 630 -10.33 11.75 6.56
C PRO A 630 -11.31 12.89 6.28
N GLY A 631 -11.58 13.76 7.27
CA GLY A 631 -12.49 14.89 7.10
C GLY A 631 -12.14 15.80 5.91
N ARG A 632 -10.85 16.06 5.66
CA ARG A 632 -10.41 16.87 4.51
C ARG A 632 -10.68 16.19 3.17
N ILE A 633 -10.46 14.88 3.06
CA ILE A 633 -10.72 14.15 1.80
C ILE A 633 -12.24 13.94 1.58
N HIS A 634 -13.03 13.70 2.63
CA HIS A 634 -14.50 13.56 2.54
C HIS A 634 -15.19 14.82 1.97
N HIS A 635 -14.72 16.01 2.36
CA HIS A 635 -15.19 17.26 1.75
C HIS A 635 -14.76 17.40 0.28
N CYS A 636 -13.56 16.95 -0.10
CA CYS A 636 -13.12 16.96 -1.49
C CYS A 636 -13.95 16.00 -2.37
N MET A 637 -14.24 14.79 -1.89
CA MET A 637 -15.10 13.82 -2.57
C MET A 637 -16.49 14.40 -2.87
N ARG A 638 -17.17 14.97 -1.84
CA ARG A 638 -18.48 15.64 -2.02
C ARG A 638 -18.42 16.84 -2.97
N SER A 639 -17.32 17.59 -2.97
CA SER A 639 -17.16 18.75 -3.85
C SER A 639 -17.22 18.38 -5.33
N ILE A 640 -16.68 17.21 -5.72
CA ILE A 640 -16.73 16.73 -7.11
C ILE A 640 -18.18 16.46 -7.54
N GLY A 641 -18.99 15.87 -6.65
CA GLY A 641 -20.42 15.67 -6.88
C GLY A 641 -21.18 16.98 -7.10
N ALA A 642 -20.89 17.99 -6.29
CA ALA A 642 -21.44 19.33 -6.45
C ALA A 642 -21.02 19.98 -7.79
N GLY A 643 -19.77 19.75 -8.23
CA GLY A 643 -19.26 20.15 -9.54
C GLY A 643 -19.99 19.49 -10.71
N GLU A 644 -20.28 18.18 -10.61
CA GLU A 644 -21.09 17.47 -11.61
C GLU A 644 -22.53 18.01 -11.68
N THR A 645 -23.15 18.32 -10.54
CA THR A 645 -24.47 18.99 -10.51
C THR A 645 -24.41 20.36 -11.19
N ALA A 646 -23.41 21.18 -10.90
CA ALA A 646 -23.22 22.49 -11.52
C ALA A 646 -22.99 22.40 -13.05
N LEU A 647 -22.13 21.47 -13.50
CA LEU A 647 -21.89 21.23 -14.94
C LEU A 647 -23.14 20.68 -15.64
N GLN A 648 -23.94 19.83 -14.97
CA GLN A 648 -25.20 19.35 -15.53
C GLN A 648 -26.21 20.50 -15.70
N ILE A 649 -26.28 21.43 -14.75
CA ILE A 649 -27.11 22.65 -14.85
C ILE A 649 -26.62 23.52 -16.01
N LEU A 650 -25.31 23.77 -16.11
CA LEU A 650 -24.67 24.55 -17.19
C LEU A 650 -25.06 23.98 -18.57
N CYS A 651 -24.86 22.68 -18.80
CA CYS A 651 -25.17 22.01 -20.07
C CYS A 651 -26.68 21.98 -20.38
N LYS A 652 -27.54 21.75 -19.38
CA LYS A 652 -29.01 21.81 -19.56
C LYS A 652 -29.45 23.23 -19.96
N ARG A 653 -28.96 24.24 -19.23
CA ARG A 653 -29.32 25.65 -19.45
C ARG A 653 -28.82 26.18 -20.79
N SER A 654 -27.59 25.82 -21.18
CA SER A 654 -27.02 26.26 -22.46
C SER A 654 -27.74 25.65 -23.68
N ALA A 655 -28.34 24.46 -23.52
CA ALA A 655 -29.16 23.81 -24.55
C ALA A 655 -30.61 24.30 -24.64
N GLN A 656 -31.11 24.96 -23.58
CA GLN A 656 -32.47 25.51 -23.47
C GLN A 656 -32.60 26.97 -23.92
N ARG A 657 -31.50 27.75 -23.90
CA ARG A 657 -31.53 29.20 -24.15
C ARG A 657 -30.90 29.56 -25.50
N VAL A 658 -31.47 30.56 -26.16
CA VAL A 658 -31.04 31.07 -27.47
C VAL A 658 -30.70 32.56 -27.35
N THR A 659 -29.58 32.97 -27.92
CA THR A 659 -29.17 34.38 -28.10
C THR A 659 -28.49 34.54 -29.45
N PHE A 660 -28.67 35.68 -30.11
CA PHE A 660 -28.06 35.97 -31.43
C PHE A 660 -28.29 34.86 -32.48
N GLY A 661 -29.52 34.32 -32.53
CA GLY A 661 -29.91 33.25 -33.45
C GLY A 661 -29.38 31.84 -33.12
N LYS A 662 -28.59 31.67 -32.04
CA LYS A 662 -27.91 30.42 -31.70
C LYS A 662 -28.25 29.95 -30.27
N LYS A 663 -28.30 28.63 -30.04
CA LYS A 663 -28.29 28.07 -28.67
C LYS A 663 -26.98 28.45 -27.98
N LEU A 664 -26.97 28.65 -26.66
CA LEU A 664 -25.77 29.16 -25.98
C LEU A 664 -24.53 28.29 -26.20
N TYR A 665 -24.65 26.95 -26.25
CA TYR A 665 -23.50 26.06 -26.50
C TYR A 665 -22.96 26.11 -27.95
N HIS A 666 -23.65 26.78 -28.89
CA HIS A 666 -23.11 27.09 -30.23
C HIS A 666 -22.26 28.36 -30.26
N HIS A 667 -22.15 29.09 -29.14
CA HIS A 667 -21.15 30.15 -28.96
C HIS A 667 -19.89 29.52 -28.40
N GLU A 668 -18.77 29.62 -29.13
CA GLU A 668 -17.54 28.86 -28.89
C GLU A 668 -16.99 28.98 -27.46
N ILE A 669 -17.05 30.19 -26.88
CA ILE A 669 -16.66 30.45 -25.48
C ILE A 669 -17.41 29.53 -24.49
N VAL A 670 -18.70 29.28 -24.73
CA VAL A 670 -19.53 28.40 -23.88
C VAL A 670 -19.14 26.93 -24.07
N ALA A 671 -18.81 26.52 -25.29
CA ALA A 671 -18.30 25.17 -25.56
C ALA A 671 -16.93 24.94 -24.89
N HIS A 672 -16.04 25.93 -24.93
CA HIS A 672 -14.77 25.89 -24.21
C HIS A 672 -14.98 25.84 -22.69
N TRP A 673 -15.92 26.59 -22.12
CA TRP A 673 -16.24 26.48 -20.69
C TRP A 673 -16.75 25.08 -20.31
N ILE A 674 -17.59 24.44 -21.14
CA ILE A 674 -18.04 23.05 -20.91
C ILE A 674 -16.86 22.08 -20.89
N ALA A 675 -15.92 22.20 -21.84
CA ALA A 675 -14.72 21.38 -21.91
C ALA A 675 -13.79 21.60 -20.71
N GLU A 676 -13.49 22.85 -20.38
CA GLU A 676 -12.69 23.26 -19.22
C GLU A 676 -13.27 22.75 -17.90
N CYS A 677 -14.60 22.80 -17.73
CA CYS A 677 -15.28 22.28 -16.55
C CYS A 677 -15.13 20.76 -16.43
N ARG A 678 -15.28 20.01 -17.53
CA ARG A 678 -15.05 18.56 -17.55
C ARG A 678 -13.61 18.21 -17.20
N ILE A 679 -12.63 18.89 -17.80
CA ILE A 679 -11.20 18.68 -17.53
C ILE A 679 -10.89 18.92 -16.04
N ALA A 680 -11.38 20.03 -15.46
CA ALA A 680 -11.17 20.37 -14.07
C ALA A 680 -11.78 19.34 -13.10
N ILE A 681 -12.97 18.81 -13.43
CA ILE A 681 -13.64 17.74 -12.66
C ILE A 681 -12.82 16.44 -12.70
N GLU A 682 -12.37 15.97 -13.87
CA GLU A 682 -11.60 14.73 -13.95
C GLU A 682 -10.25 14.83 -13.22
N GLN A 683 -9.56 15.97 -13.33
CA GLN A 683 -8.31 16.21 -12.60
C GLN A 683 -8.53 16.18 -11.08
N ALA A 684 -9.59 16.82 -10.57
CA ALA A 684 -9.94 16.79 -9.15
C ALA A 684 -10.36 15.38 -8.69
N ARG A 685 -11.14 14.65 -9.50
CA ARG A 685 -11.55 13.27 -9.22
C ARG A 685 -10.36 12.33 -9.13
N LEU A 686 -9.52 12.26 -10.16
CA LEU A 686 -8.36 11.36 -10.18
C LEU A 686 -7.36 11.67 -9.06
N LEU A 687 -7.18 12.95 -8.69
CA LEU A 687 -6.36 13.32 -7.54
C LEU A 687 -7.01 12.96 -6.18
N THR A 688 -8.34 12.96 -6.09
CA THR A 688 -9.07 12.47 -4.90
C THR A 688 -8.95 10.96 -4.75
N LEU A 689 -9.17 10.21 -5.82
CA LEU A 689 -9.02 8.75 -5.83
C LEU A 689 -7.57 8.33 -5.53
N LYS A 690 -6.57 9.06 -6.06
CA LYS A 690 -5.16 8.90 -5.69
C LYS A 690 -4.90 9.10 -4.19
N ALA A 691 -5.53 10.11 -3.58
CA ALA A 691 -5.39 10.36 -2.15
C ALA A 691 -6.07 9.25 -1.33
N ALA A 692 -7.27 8.81 -1.73
CA ALA A 692 -8.02 7.74 -1.07
C ALA A 692 -7.25 6.40 -1.10
N ASN A 693 -6.85 5.94 -2.29
CA ASN A 693 -6.06 4.72 -2.49
C ASN A 693 -4.76 4.72 -1.67
N LYS A 694 -4.12 5.89 -1.47
CA LYS A 694 -2.93 6.01 -0.61
C LYS A 694 -3.25 6.00 0.89
N ILE A 695 -4.42 6.47 1.31
CA ILE A 695 -4.90 6.27 2.69
C ILE A 695 -5.12 4.78 2.95
N ASP A 696 -5.75 4.06 2.02
CA ASP A 696 -5.98 2.63 2.16
C ASP A 696 -4.68 1.80 2.18
N ALA A 697 -3.72 2.13 1.31
CA ALA A 697 -2.45 1.42 1.24
C ALA A 697 -1.42 1.80 2.33
N MET A 698 -1.42 3.03 2.84
CA MET A 698 -0.35 3.56 3.71
C MET A 698 -0.81 4.33 4.95
N GLY A 699 -2.12 4.54 5.12
CA GLY A 699 -2.71 5.31 6.22
C GLY A 699 -2.60 6.83 6.09
N ASN A 700 -3.49 7.54 6.79
CA ASN A 700 -3.62 9.01 6.78
C ASN A 700 -2.28 9.77 6.94
N LYS A 701 -1.38 9.27 7.78
CA LYS A 701 -0.08 9.92 8.07
C LYS A 701 0.86 9.92 6.86
N ALA A 702 0.88 8.85 6.07
CA ALA A 702 1.70 8.76 4.85
C ALA A 702 1.02 9.45 3.65
N ALA A 703 -0.31 9.48 3.62
CA ALA A 703 -1.10 10.20 2.62
C ALA A 703 -1.18 11.73 2.86
N ARG A 704 -0.53 12.27 3.91
CA ARG A 704 -0.58 13.70 4.27
C ARG A 704 -0.30 14.65 3.10
N LYS A 705 0.64 14.32 2.20
CA LYS A 705 0.96 15.13 1.02
C LYS A 705 -0.21 15.15 0.03
N GLU A 706 -0.77 14.00 -0.28
CA GLU A 706 -1.88 13.82 -1.22
C GLU A 706 -3.17 14.45 -0.70
N ILE A 707 -3.49 14.27 0.59
CA ILE A 707 -4.59 14.95 1.28
C ILE A 707 -4.42 16.48 1.17
N ALA A 708 -3.21 17.00 1.38
CA ALA A 708 -2.92 18.44 1.25
C ALA A 708 -2.98 18.95 -0.21
N MET A 709 -2.63 18.13 -1.20
CA MET A 709 -2.77 18.50 -2.61
C MET A 709 -4.24 18.58 -3.02
N ILE A 710 -5.07 17.57 -2.70
CA ILE A 710 -6.48 17.60 -3.08
C ILE A 710 -7.28 18.68 -2.33
N LYS A 711 -6.95 18.91 -1.05
CA LYS A 711 -7.42 20.04 -0.22
C LYS A 711 -7.35 21.39 -0.94
N VAL A 712 -6.33 21.61 -1.78
CA VAL A 712 -6.15 22.85 -2.57
C VAL A 712 -6.81 22.78 -3.96
N VAL A 713 -6.77 21.63 -4.63
CA VAL A 713 -7.24 21.47 -6.02
C VAL A 713 -8.76 21.39 -6.13
N ALA A 714 -9.42 20.52 -5.35
CA ALA A 714 -10.86 20.29 -5.41
C ALA A 714 -11.72 21.59 -5.35
N PRO A 715 -11.53 22.51 -4.39
CA PRO A 715 -12.37 23.71 -4.31
C PRO A 715 -12.13 24.68 -5.47
N ARG A 716 -10.88 24.82 -5.93
CA ARG A 716 -10.54 25.72 -7.02
C ARG A 716 -11.13 25.24 -8.34
N ALA A 717 -11.07 23.93 -8.59
CA ALA A 717 -11.71 23.31 -9.74
C ALA A 717 -13.24 23.51 -9.68
N VAL A 718 -13.87 23.15 -8.56
CA VAL A 718 -15.34 23.15 -8.43
C VAL A 718 -15.92 24.57 -8.38
N LEU A 719 -15.27 25.53 -7.72
CA LEU A 719 -15.70 26.95 -7.76
C LEU A 719 -15.71 27.50 -9.18
N LYS A 720 -14.70 27.19 -10.01
CA LYS A 720 -14.68 27.57 -11.43
C LYS A 720 -15.87 26.98 -12.20
N VAL A 721 -16.23 25.71 -11.93
CA VAL A 721 -17.41 25.09 -12.57
C VAL A 721 -18.71 25.77 -12.15
N ILE A 722 -18.88 26.07 -10.86
CA ILE A 722 -20.09 26.73 -10.35
C ILE A 722 -20.21 28.15 -10.93
N ASP A 723 -19.11 28.91 -10.96
CA ASP A 723 -19.08 30.26 -11.54
C ASP A 723 -19.46 30.26 -13.03
N CYS A 724 -18.88 29.35 -13.83
CA CYS A 724 -19.29 29.16 -15.22
C CYS A 724 -20.78 28.76 -15.35
N ALA A 725 -21.32 27.95 -14.44
CA ALA A 725 -22.73 27.58 -14.43
C ALA A 725 -23.65 28.77 -14.08
N ILE A 726 -23.25 29.60 -13.11
CA ILE A 726 -23.95 30.84 -12.74
C ILE A 726 -24.01 31.78 -13.94
N GLN A 727 -22.87 32.02 -14.60
CA GLN A 727 -22.78 32.90 -15.76
C GLN A 727 -23.65 32.44 -16.93
N ILE A 728 -23.77 31.12 -17.16
CA ILE A 728 -24.66 30.55 -18.18
C ILE A 728 -26.16 30.59 -17.77
N CYS A 729 -26.46 30.61 -16.47
CA CYS A 729 -27.82 30.87 -15.99
C CYS A 729 -28.22 32.36 -16.08
N GLY A 730 -27.24 33.27 -16.10
CA GLY A 730 -27.44 34.72 -16.05
C GLY A 730 -27.84 35.17 -14.65
N ALA A 731 -28.66 36.22 -14.53
CA ALA A 731 -29.18 36.68 -13.23
C ALA A 731 -29.85 35.57 -12.40
N ALA A 732 -30.50 34.60 -13.05
CA ALA A 732 -31.10 33.43 -12.39
C ALA A 732 -30.07 32.45 -11.78
N GLY A 733 -28.78 32.57 -12.10
CA GLY A 733 -27.72 31.80 -11.43
C GLY A 733 -27.50 32.24 -9.97
N PHE A 734 -27.94 33.46 -9.63
CA PHE A 734 -27.85 34.06 -8.30
C PHE A 734 -29.17 33.98 -7.51
N SER A 735 -30.27 33.48 -8.10
CA SER A 735 -31.59 33.41 -7.44
C SER A 735 -31.83 32.06 -6.75
N GLU A 736 -32.84 32.02 -5.87
CA GLU A 736 -33.29 30.77 -5.22
C GLU A 736 -33.92 29.76 -6.22
N ASP A 737 -34.07 30.11 -7.51
CA ASP A 737 -34.57 29.23 -8.58
C ASP A 737 -33.55 28.13 -9.00
N PHE A 738 -32.27 28.35 -8.69
CA PHE A 738 -31.18 27.41 -9.01
C PHE A 738 -30.31 27.18 -7.77
N PRO A 739 -29.88 25.93 -7.48
CA PRO A 739 -29.06 25.65 -6.31
C PRO A 739 -27.62 26.17 -6.42
N LEU A 740 -27.24 26.84 -7.52
CA LEU A 740 -25.85 27.23 -7.81
C LEU A 740 -25.25 28.17 -6.75
N ALA A 741 -25.98 29.21 -6.34
CA ALA A 741 -25.54 30.11 -5.28
C ALA A 741 -25.38 29.38 -3.94
N GLN A 742 -26.34 28.50 -3.59
CA GLN A 742 -26.25 27.66 -2.38
C GLN A 742 -25.06 26.70 -2.43
N ILE A 743 -24.80 26.07 -3.58
CA ILE A 743 -23.66 25.16 -3.78
C ILE A 743 -22.33 25.93 -3.60
N MET A 744 -22.21 27.13 -4.18
CA MET A 744 -21.04 27.99 -3.98
C MET A 744 -20.85 28.35 -2.51
N VAL A 745 -21.91 28.74 -1.81
CA VAL A 745 -21.92 29.08 -0.38
C VAL A 745 -21.51 27.89 0.50
N CYS A 746 -22.11 26.71 0.30
CA CYS A 746 -21.75 25.50 1.05
C CYS A 746 -20.28 25.12 0.81
N LEU A 747 -19.80 25.27 -0.42
CA LEU A 747 -18.40 25.02 -0.76
C LEU A 747 -17.46 26.04 -0.08
N TYR A 748 -17.80 27.33 -0.02
CA TYR A 748 -17.02 28.30 0.75
C TYR A 748 -17.05 28.01 2.26
N SER A 749 -18.19 27.61 2.82
CA SER A 749 -18.30 27.22 4.23
C SER A 749 -17.41 26.01 4.56
N ASP A 750 -17.53 24.92 3.80
CA ASP A 750 -16.72 23.71 3.99
C ASP A 750 -15.21 23.97 3.84
N PHE A 751 -14.81 24.99 3.06
CA PHE A 751 -13.43 25.23 2.68
C PHE A 751 -12.74 26.42 3.37
N ALA A 752 -13.49 27.34 3.99
CA ALA A 752 -12.96 28.50 4.72
C ALA A 752 -13.40 28.57 6.21
N CYS A 753 -14.61 28.11 6.55
CA CYS A 753 -15.22 28.36 7.87
C CYS A 753 -14.80 27.34 8.94
N GLY A 754 -13.51 27.39 9.33
CA GLY A 754 -13.03 26.77 10.57
C GLY A 754 -12.88 25.24 10.58
N ARG A 755 -13.46 24.49 9.62
CA ARG A 755 -13.34 23.01 9.48
C ARG A 755 -11.92 22.48 9.13
N TRP A 756 -10.88 23.23 9.48
CA TRP A 756 -9.64 23.29 8.71
C TRP A 756 -8.36 23.48 9.53
N ALA A 757 -8.46 24.17 10.67
CA ALA A 757 -7.39 24.30 11.67
C ALA A 757 -7.05 22.91 12.23
#